data_AF-A0A7X7DKX7-F1
#
_entry.id   AF-A0A7X7DKX7-F1
#
_cell.length_a   1.000
_cell.length_b   1.000
_cell.length_c   1.000
_cell.angle_alpha   90.00
_cell.angle_beta   90.00
_cell.angle_gamma   90.00
#
_symmetry.space_group_name_H-M   'P 1'
#
loop_
_entity.id
_entity.type
_entity.pdbx_description
1 polymer ?
#
loop_
_entity_poly.entity_id
_entity_poly.type
_entity_poly.pdbx_seq_one_letter_code
_entity_poly.pdbx_strand_id
1 'polypeptide(L)'
;MLSDYHQRQHATAQTVEPSISAIDSVESIYKALNGRDEIKAKALLMLMLRNWLTEVSNFDPVSGHALHTGIIDFLDAVTKSLQDKSPEGEIKDRIYRIVSHTKEAVLAIMEHTRDKILREHAMLPIHAAREVDSNSVQWLSRQPGRTLREKLSGKPYMKAVRRRSSVDTAENRLLRAFLFRLEQILIERQNVLPATTEETCEELLVSLQRWLRTDDAAEIGAWGNLPPNNTLLQDKRYRKVWDGWLWLQAIDEQITGDSKRVHRDILSVIYWNTLSLLNNSGRFRTVQQPVGLDYDNFSIAPELPVRGYLFPETLGAKFSGIIDKLVTDKGFGFVGGYFFHASDLTTTLRFDDLQIGELLFFDVEETPKGECAKRLERVVYLTFDLSGEQINICANEKTISVRIVNEQIIITQNNSSEKKQFKITPTTLNDIPKTIFSMVADAPFEYSAPTNNQSGSIQMDSSVIDLCSIRPMFITNKGSQVKLPFRLLQQTWKLNNAVEHLIDCGSAKAISLSDNIETVSMRSLFSHSSTLPDATKSSASMFFTKKLSDYIQADKLTYLVPDWGNDFDLEGIRKSVNFYFAESTPLPKSIAAIFAWQSSKKFVQDRVRENDFVLVVDSFDGGISITPVQAIYQKELDEILPETQGMSWERHPTVIVPNRGIHTAMARNLDRNGCQTSEELLHLFGFDGLASDSGEVSFVKEDHWYHLPDSIREALTQDLDLNILSNYAISDCLNSTNRDCRGVGVFILPLE
;
A
#
# COMPACT_ATOMS: atom_id res chain seq x y z
N MET A 1 -9.18 -43.85 -11.87
CA MET A 1 -10.22 -43.50 -10.89
C MET A 1 -11.35 -42.75 -11.59
N LEU A 2 -12.08 -43.43 -12.48
CA LEU A 2 -13.08 -42.84 -13.39
C LEU A 2 -14.23 -43.85 -13.63
N SER A 3 -14.67 -44.57 -12.58
CA SER A 3 -15.73 -45.58 -12.70
C SER A 3 -16.95 -45.40 -11.78
N ASP A 4 -16.97 -44.39 -10.88
CA ASP A 4 -18.05 -44.29 -9.88
C ASP A 4 -19.13 -43.25 -10.21
N TYR A 5 -19.10 -42.68 -11.42
CA TYR A 5 -20.03 -41.59 -11.79
C TYR A 5 -21.36 -42.07 -12.41
N HIS A 6 -21.53 -43.36 -12.69
CA HIS A 6 -22.69 -43.88 -13.46
C HIS A 6 -23.66 -44.80 -12.70
N GLN A 7 -23.58 -44.90 -11.37
CA GLN A 7 -24.43 -45.83 -10.59
C GLN A 7 -25.25 -45.20 -9.46
N ARG A 8 -25.74 -43.97 -9.64
CA ARG A 8 -26.77 -43.37 -8.76
C ARG A 8 -27.87 -42.61 -9.51
N GLN A 9 -28.29 -43.11 -10.66
CA GLN A 9 -29.58 -42.74 -11.26
C GLN A 9 -30.48 -43.97 -11.23
N HIS A 10 -31.69 -43.81 -10.69
CA HIS A 10 -32.75 -44.80 -10.43
C HIS A 10 -32.79 -45.41 -9.02
N ALA A 11 -33.21 -44.60 -8.05
CA ALA A 11 -34.20 -45.02 -7.05
C ALA A 11 -34.85 -43.79 -6.39
N THR A 12 -36.17 -43.89 -6.16
CA THR A 12 -37.05 -42.98 -5.41
C THR A 12 -37.36 -41.61 -6.02
N ALA A 13 -38.40 -41.59 -6.84
CA ALA A 13 -39.26 -40.42 -7.01
C ALA A 13 -40.01 -40.17 -5.69
N GLN A 14 -39.55 -39.19 -4.93
CA GLN A 14 -40.37 -38.43 -4.00
C GLN A 14 -40.40 -37.00 -4.52
N THR A 15 -41.60 -36.53 -4.86
CA THR A 15 -41.90 -35.12 -5.10
C THR A 15 -41.54 -34.33 -3.85
N VAL A 16 -40.33 -33.77 -3.84
CA VAL A 16 -39.90 -32.75 -2.89
C VAL A 16 -40.32 -31.42 -3.52
N GLU A 17 -41.32 -30.76 -2.91
CA GLU A 17 -41.61 -29.36 -3.18
C GLU A 17 -40.31 -28.54 -3.02
N PRO A 18 -39.99 -27.61 -3.93
CA PRO A 18 -38.76 -26.83 -3.82
C PRO A 18 -38.83 -25.97 -2.56
N SER A 19 -37.85 -26.11 -1.67
CA SER A 19 -37.69 -25.27 -0.49
C SER A 19 -37.42 -23.82 -0.92
N ILE A 20 -38.43 -22.96 -0.86
CA ILE A 20 -38.39 -21.52 -1.19
C ILE A 20 -37.58 -20.69 -0.14
N SER A 21 -36.51 -21.23 0.47
CA SER A 21 -35.82 -20.56 1.59
C SER A 21 -34.29 -20.52 1.54
N ALA A 22 -33.61 -21.15 0.57
CA ALA A 22 -32.15 -21.15 0.49
C ALA A 22 -31.64 -20.23 -0.63
N ILE A 23 -30.66 -19.37 -0.30
CA ILE A 23 -29.86 -18.63 -1.30
C ILE A 23 -28.67 -19.54 -1.64
N ASP A 24 -28.75 -20.20 -2.80
CA ASP A 24 -27.84 -21.27 -3.24
C ASP A 24 -27.23 -21.03 -4.64
N SER A 25 -27.67 -19.99 -5.33
CA SER A 25 -27.27 -19.64 -6.70
C SER A 25 -27.30 -18.14 -6.94
N VAL A 26 -26.62 -17.68 -8.00
CA VAL A 26 -26.60 -16.26 -8.38
C VAL A 26 -27.98 -15.72 -8.78
N GLU A 27 -28.83 -16.55 -9.39
CA GLU A 27 -30.20 -16.16 -9.66
C GLU A 27 -31.03 -16.09 -8.38
N SER A 28 -30.80 -17.01 -7.42
CA SER A 28 -31.54 -17.00 -6.15
C SER A 28 -31.27 -15.76 -5.31
N ILE A 29 -30.03 -15.23 -5.31
CA ILE A 29 -29.68 -14.02 -4.55
C ILE A 29 -30.39 -12.78 -5.11
N TYR A 30 -30.46 -12.62 -6.43
CA TYR A 30 -31.20 -11.50 -7.03
C TYR A 30 -32.72 -11.67 -6.88
N LYS A 31 -33.25 -12.88 -7.07
CA LYS A 31 -34.68 -13.16 -6.82
C LYS A 31 -35.08 -12.93 -5.36
N ALA A 32 -34.20 -13.23 -4.42
CA ALA A 32 -34.42 -13.02 -2.98
C ALA A 32 -34.65 -11.54 -2.62
N LEU A 33 -34.10 -10.59 -3.38
CA LEU A 33 -34.29 -9.16 -3.15
C LEU A 33 -35.75 -8.70 -3.38
N ASN A 34 -36.50 -9.42 -4.21
CA ASN A 34 -37.94 -9.24 -4.42
C ASN A 34 -38.80 -10.11 -3.48
N GLY A 35 -38.18 -10.88 -2.59
CA GLY A 35 -38.83 -11.83 -1.69
C GLY A 35 -39.36 -11.25 -0.38
N ARG A 36 -39.60 -12.14 0.60
CA ARG A 36 -40.05 -11.80 1.97
C ARG A 36 -38.97 -11.06 2.76
N ASP A 37 -39.35 -10.30 3.79
CA ASP A 37 -38.45 -9.44 4.57
C ASP A 37 -37.19 -10.13 5.09
N GLU A 38 -37.27 -11.37 5.60
CA GLU A 38 -36.11 -12.08 6.17
C GLU A 38 -35.10 -12.54 5.11
N ILE A 39 -35.57 -13.19 4.04
CA ILE A 39 -34.70 -13.69 2.95
C ILE A 39 -34.11 -12.49 2.19
N LYS A 40 -34.91 -11.44 1.99
CA LYS A 40 -34.48 -10.17 1.41
C LYS A 40 -33.38 -9.52 2.26
N ALA A 41 -33.56 -9.45 3.58
CA ALA A 41 -32.54 -8.91 4.49
C ALA A 41 -31.23 -9.71 4.40
N LYS A 42 -31.30 -11.04 4.36
CA LYS A 42 -30.11 -11.89 4.20
C LYS A 42 -29.40 -11.63 2.86
N ALA A 43 -30.13 -11.57 1.75
CA ALA A 43 -29.56 -11.28 0.42
C ALA A 43 -28.89 -9.90 0.37
N LEU A 44 -29.54 -8.86 0.94
CA LEU A 44 -28.97 -7.52 1.04
C LEU A 44 -27.68 -7.51 1.85
N LEU A 45 -27.63 -8.23 2.98
CA LEU A 45 -26.41 -8.37 3.78
C LEU A 45 -25.29 -9.04 2.99
N MET A 46 -25.57 -10.14 2.28
CA MET A 46 -24.58 -10.84 1.46
C MET A 46 -23.99 -9.92 0.37
N LEU A 47 -24.83 -9.15 -0.33
CA LEU A 47 -24.37 -8.19 -1.35
C LEU A 47 -23.54 -7.05 -0.73
N MET A 48 -23.99 -6.52 0.40
CA MET A 48 -23.28 -5.44 1.09
C MET A 48 -21.90 -5.89 1.61
N LEU A 49 -21.79 -7.09 2.19
CA LEU A 49 -20.50 -7.65 2.62
C LEU A 49 -19.55 -7.81 1.43
N ARG A 50 -20.06 -8.33 0.31
CA ARG A 50 -19.25 -8.53 -0.89
C ARG A 50 -18.84 -7.21 -1.53
N ASN A 51 -19.73 -6.22 -1.56
CA ASN A 51 -19.41 -4.86 -1.98
C ASN A 51 -18.27 -4.28 -1.16
N TRP A 52 -18.38 -4.34 0.17
CA TRP A 52 -17.34 -3.87 1.07
C TRP A 52 -15.99 -4.54 0.78
N LEU A 53 -15.96 -5.87 0.62
CA LEU A 53 -14.71 -6.58 0.33
C LEU A 53 -14.10 -6.15 -0.99
N THR A 54 -14.91 -5.96 -2.04
CA THR A 54 -14.42 -5.50 -3.34
C THR A 54 -13.87 -4.07 -3.28
N GLU A 55 -14.48 -3.18 -2.50
CA GLU A 55 -14.02 -1.79 -2.34
C GLU A 55 -12.68 -1.68 -1.61
N VAL A 56 -12.43 -2.54 -0.62
CA VAL A 56 -11.21 -2.50 0.20
C VAL A 56 -10.08 -3.37 -0.36
N SER A 57 -10.32 -4.08 -1.47
CA SER A 57 -9.34 -4.99 -2.10
C SER A 57 -8.76 -4.39 -3.37
N ASN A 58 -7.45 -4.59 -3.57
CA ASN A 58 -6.79 -4.35 -4.86
C ASN A 58 -6.65 -5.66 -5.63
N PHE A 59 -6.81 -5.61 -6.95
CA PHE A 59 -6.74 -6.80 -7.82
C PHE A 59 -5.66 -6.63 -8.87
N ASP A 60 -4.95 -7.71 -9.18
CA ASP A 60 -4.01 -7.74 -10.29
C ASP A 60 -4.77 -7.53 -11.62
N PRO A 61 -4.43 -6.52 -12.44
CA PRO A 61 -5.10 -6.27 -13.71
C PRO A 61 -4.96 -7.42 -14.72
N VAL A 62 -3.94 -8.28 -14.56
CA VAL A 62 -3.69 -9.43 -15.45
C VAL A 62 -4.47 -10.67 -15.01
N SER A 63 -4.23 -11.15 -13.79
CA SER A 63 -4.86 -12.39 -13.29
C SER A 63 -6.22 -12.18 -12.60
N GLY A 64 -6.52 -10.96 -12.17
CA GLY A 64 -7.71 -10.63 -11.40
C GLY A 64 -7.70 -11.14 -9.96
N HIS A 65 -6.63 -11.77 -9.48
CA HIS A 65 -6.51 -12.19 -8.08
C HIS A 65 -6.31 -11.00 -7.14
N ALA A 66 -6.79 -11.14 -5.90
CA ALA A 66 -6.59 -10.14 -4.87
C ALA A 66 -5.10 -10.05 -4.51
N LEU A 67 -4.58 -8.82 -4.41
CA LEU A 67 -3.20 -8.55 -4.08
C LEU A 67 -3.02 -8.50 -2.56
N HIS A 68 -1.85 -8.94 -2.10
CA HIS A 68 -1.42 -8.69 -0.72
C HIS A 68 -1.15 -7.19 -0.55
N THR A 69 -1.39 -6.68 0.66
CA THR A 69 -1.21 -5.25 0.97
C THR A 69 -0.62 -5.09 2.37
N GLY A 70 -0.09 -3.91 2.68
CA GLY A 70 0.25 -3.55 4.06
C GLY A 70 -1.02 -3.34 4.90
N ILE A 71 -0.95 -3.66 6.20
CA ILE A 71 -2.08 -3.46 7.12
C ILE A 71 -2.53 -2.00 7.14
N ILE A 72 -1.61 -1.03 7.15
CA ILE A 72 -1.97 0.40 7.14
C ILE A 72 -2.69 0.78 5.84
N ASP A 73 -2.17 0.35 4.67
CA ASP A 73 -2.81 0.60 3.37
C ASP A 73 -4.21 -0.03 3.30
N PHE A 74 -4.39 -1.23 3.88
CA PHE A 74 -5.68 -1.88 3.99
C PHE A 74 -6.65 -1.10 4.87
N LEU A 75 -6.21 -0.64 6.05
CA LEU A 75 -7.03 0.17 6.95
C LEU A 75 -7.40 1.52 6.33
N ASP A 76 -6.52 2.11 5.52
CA ASP A 76 -6.81 3.33 4.77
C ASP A 76 -7.86 3.07 3.67
N ALA A 77 -7.79 1.93 2.97
CA ALA A 77 -8.81 1.52 2.01
C ALA A 77 -10.19 1.29 2.69
N VAL A 78 -10.21 0.64 3.86
CA VAL A 78 -11.42 0.49 4.69
C VAL A 78 -11.98 1.86 5.11
N THR A 79 -11.10 2.79 5.52
CA THR A 79 -11.51 4.15 5.91
C THR A 79 -12.16 4.89 4.75
N LYS A 80 -11.57 4.82 3.54
CA LYS A 80 -12.14 5.41 2.33
C LYS A 80 -13.51 4.82 2.00
N SER A 81 -13.68 3.50 2.04
CA SER A 81 -14.98 2.83 1.86
C SER A 81 -16.04 3.30 2.87
N LEU A 82 -15.63 3.63 4.11
CA LEU A 82 -16.55 4.16 5.13
C LEU A 82 -16.94 5.64 4.90
N GLN A 83 -16.04 6.44 4.33
CA GLN A 83 -16.24 7.88 4.06
C GLN A 83 -16.95 8.14 2.73
N ASP A 84 -16.54 7.44 1.66
CA ASP A 84 -17.02 7.60 0.29
C ASP A 84 -18.36 6.89 0.04
N LYS A 85 -19.16 6.63 1.08
CA LYS A 85 -20.47 6.02 0.97
C LYS A 85 -21.43 6.95 0.24
N SER A 86 -21.37 6.93 -1.08
CA SER A 86 -22.47 7.37 -1.92
C SER A 86 -23.57 6.30 -1.83
N PRO A 87 -24.74 6.60 -1.24
CA PRO A 87 -25.84 5.65 -1.16
C PRO A 87 -26.39 5.24 -2.54
N GLU A 88 -25.91 5.87 -3.62
CA GLU A 88 -26.30 5.68 -5.03
C GLU A 88 -25.20 5.00 -5.88
N GLY A 89 -24.13 4.50 -5.25
CA GLY A 89 -23.04 3.81 -5.96
C GLY A 89 -23.43 2.42 -6.47
N GLU A 90 -22.73 1.97 -7.52
CA GLU A 90 -22.83 0.60 -8.05
C GLU A 90 -22.57 -0.47 -6.97
N ILE A 91 -23.34 -1.56 -6.98
CA ILE A 91 -23.09 -2.68 -6.06
C ILE A 91 -21.95 -3.53 -6.60
N LYS A 92 -20.76 -3.44 -5.98
CA LYS A 92 -19.54 -4.15 -6.38
C LYS A 92 -19.49 -5.60 -5.87
N ASP A 93 -20.49 -6.40 -6.21
CA ASP A 93 -20.54 -7.82 -5.86
C ASP A 93 -19.65 -8.71 -6.76
N ARG A 94 -19.79 -10.04 -6.65
CA ARG A 94 -18.99 -11.00 -7.46
C ARG A 94 -19.20 -10.81 -8.97
N ILE A 95 -20.43 -10.52 -9.41
CA ILE A 95 -20.73 -10.31 -10.83
C ILE A 95 -20.08 -9.03 -11.33
N TYR A 96 -20.17 -7.94 -10.55
CA TYR A 96 -19.45 -6.71 -10.87
C TYR A 96 -17.95 -6.96 -11.04
N ARG A 97 -17.31 -7.76 -10.17
CA ARG A 97 -15.88 -8.10 -10.30
C ARG A 97 -15.57 -8.87 -11.59
N ILE A 98 -16.39 -9.85 -11.96
CA ILE A 98 -16.24 -10.61 -13.21
C ILE A 98 -16.36 -9.65 -14.41
N VAL A 99 -17.36 -8.76 -14.39
CA VAL A 99 -17.56 -7.74 -15.43
C VAL A 99 -16.37 -6.79 -15.50
N SER A 100 -15.95 -6.20 -14.38
CA SER A 100 -14.84 -5.25 -14.29
C SER A 100 -13.53 -5.86 -14.84
N HIS A 101 -13.25 -7.13 -14.54
CA HIS A 101 -12.06 -7.81 -15.05
C HIS A 101 -12.12 -8.09 -16.56
N THR A 102 -13.31 -8.42 -17.09
CA THR A 102 -13.48 -8.95 -18.46
C THR A 102 -13.95 -7.91 -19.48
N LYS A 103 -14.60 -6.82 -19.06
CA LYS A 103 -15.28 -5.83 -19.92
C LYS A 103 -14.40 -5.37 -21.09
N GLU A 104 -13.23 -4.80 -20.80
CA GLU A 104 -12.32 -4.27 -21.83
C GLU A 104 -11.85 -5.36 -22.81
N ALA A 105 -11.56 -6.57 -22.30
CA ALA A 105 -11.14 -7.67 -23.14
C ALA A 105 -12.28 -8.17 -24.05
N VAL A 106 -13.50 -8.25 -23.50
CA VAL A 106 -14.70 -8.65 -24.23
C VAL A 106 -15.02 -7.64 -25.33
N LEU A 107 -15.06 -6.35 -25.02
CA LEU A 107 -15.34 -5.29 -26.00
C LEU A 107 -14.31 -5.32 -27.14
N ALA A 108 -13.02 -5.45 -26.81
CA ALA A 108 -11.96 -5.54 -27.81
C ALA A 108 -12.02 -6.83 -28.67
N ILE A 109 -12.53 -7.94 -28.13
CA ILE A 109 -12.75 -9.17 -28.91
C ILE A 109 -14.01 -9.04 -29.78
N MET A 110 -15.07 -8.41 -29.28
CA MET A 110 -16.29 -8.17 -30.05
C MET A 110 -16.04 -7.29 -31.28
N GLU A 111 -15.24 -6.23 -31.11
CA GLU A 111 -14.86 -5.34 -32.22
C GLU A 111 -13.97 -6.06 -33.25
N HIS A 112 -13.09 -6.93 -32.79
CA HIS A 112 -12.12 -7.65 -33.63
C HIS A 112 -12.15 -9.15 -33.34
N THR A 113 -13.25 -9.80 -33.74
CA THR A 113 -13.47 -11.23 -33.49
C THR A 113 -12.45 -12.04 -34.29
N ARG A 114 -11.74 -12.93 -33.59
CA ARG A 114 -10.72 -13.77 -34.21
C ARG A 114 -11.34 -14.67 -35.27
N ASP A 115 -10.68 -14.79 -36.41
CA ASP A 115 -11.09 -15.70 -37.47
C ASP A 115 -10.04 -16.80 -37.72
N LYS A 116 -10.49 -17.86 -38.39
CA LYS A 116 -9.63 -18.91 -38.93
C LYS A 116 -10.04 -19.17 -40.37
N ILE A 117 -9.05 -19.49 -41.20
CA ILE A 117 -9.32 -19.85 -42.60
C ILE A 117 -9.75 -21.32 -42.65
N LEU A 118 -11.01 -21.56 -42.97
CA LEU A 118 -11.54 -22.89 -43.26
C LEU A 118 -11.30 -23.25 -44.72
N ARG A 119 -10.86 -24.50 -44.92
CA ARG A 119 -10.72 -25.13 -46.23
C ARG A 119 -11.98 -25.96 -46.51
N GLU A 120 -12.85 -25.47 -47.38
CA GLU A 120 -14.07 -26.16 -47.79
C GLU A 120 -14.06 -26.49 -49.29
N HIS A 121 -14.84 -27.50 -49.71
CA HIS A 121 -14.98 -27.84 -51.13
C HIS A 121 -16.32 -27.34 -51.65
N ALA A 122 -16.31 -26.26 -52.44
CA ALA A 122 -17.50 -25.65 -53.02
C ALA A 122 -17.46 -25.70 -54.55
N MET A 123 -18.63 -25.56 -55.18
CA MET A 123 -18.72 -25.35 -56.63
C MET A 123 -18.33 -23.90 -56.94
N LEU A 124 -17.17 -23.69 -57.53
CA LEU A 124 -16.66 -22.37 -57.89
C LEU A 124 -16.68 -22.18 -59.41
N PRO A 125 -16.92 -20.96 -59.91
CA PRO A 125 -16.66 -20.65 -61.30
C PRO A 125 -15.25 -21.07 -61.69
N ILE A 126 -15.05 -21.59 -62.90
CA ILE A 126 -13.74 -22.11 -63.34
C ILE A 126 -12.62 -21.07 -63.16
N HIS A 127 -12.90 -19.78 -63.36
CA HIS A 127 -11.94 -18.69 -63.15
C HIS A 127 -11.60 -18.41 -61.67
N ALA A 128 -12.47 -18.80 -60.75
CA ALA A 128 -12.29 -18.60 -59.30
C ALA A 128 -11.67 -19.83 -58.59
N ALA A 129 -11.56 -20.96 -59.30
CA ALA A 129 -10.95 -22.19 -58.80
C ALA A 129 -9.41 -22.10 -58.79
N ARG A 130 -8.84 -21.59 -57.69
CA ARG A 130 -7.38 -21.39 -57.54
C ARG A 130 -6.62 -22.63 -57.08
N GLU A 131 -7.26 -23.53 -56.34
CA GLU A 131 -6.64 -24.74 -55.80
C GLU A 131 -7.54 -25.96 -56.06
N VAL A 132 -6.93 -27.01 -56.62
CA VAL A 132 -7.57 -28.27 -56.99
C VAL A 132 -6.83 -29.39 -56.27
N ASP A 133 -7.52 -30.10 -55.39
CA ASP A 133 -6.94 -31.21 -54.62
C ASP A 133 -7.51 -32.57 -55.04
N SER A 134 -7.10 -33.62 -54.33
CA SER A 134 -7.54 -35.00 -54.60
C SER A 134 -9.06 -35.16 -54.63
N ASN A 135 -9.81 -34.43 -53.78
CA ASN A 135 -11.28 -34.48 -53.75
C ASN A 135 -11.89 -33.77 -54.96
N SER A 136 -11.32 -32.64 -55.37
CA SER A 136 -11.69 -31.94 -56.60
C SER A 136 -11.43 -32.79 -57.85
N VAL A 137 -10.29 -33.47 -57.91
CA VAL A 137 -9.94 -34.39 -59.00
C VAL A 137 -10.86 -35.61 -59.00
N GLN A 138 -11.18 -36.17 -57.83
CA GLN A 138 -12.11 -37.30 -57.72
C GLN A 138 -13.51 -36.93 -58.20
N TRP A 139 -14.01 -35.75 -57.84
CA TRP A 139 -15.28 -35.22 -58.36
C TRP A 139 -15.25 -35.03 -59.88
N LEU A 140 -14.17 -34.46 -60.41
CA LEU A 140 -13.96 -34.24 -61.84
C LEU A 140 -13.87 -35.58 -62.59
N SER A 141 -13.24 -36.60 -62.01
CA SER A 141 -13.09 -37.93 -62.62
C SER A 141 -14.44 -38.57 -62.96
N ARG A 142 -15.45 -38.34 -62.11
CA ARG A 142 -16.83 -38.84 -62.24
C ARG A 142 -17.67 -38.10 -63.28
N GLN A 143 -17.18 -37.01 -63.88
CA GLN A 143 -17.90 -36.28 -64.92
C GLN A 143 -17.76 -36.96 -66.29
N PRO A 144 -18.83 -36.97 -67.12
CA PRO A 144 -18.81 -37.56 -68.46
C PRO A 144 -17.87 -36.77 -69.40
N GLY A 145 -17.10 -37.48 -70.23
CA GLY A 145 -16.11 -36.90 -71.15
C GLY A 145 -14.74 -37.58 -71.02
N ARG A 146 -13.93 -37.56 -72.08
CA ARG A 146 -12.57 -38.16 -72.10
C ARG A 146 -11.49 -37.14 -71.75
N THR A 147 -11.67 -35.88 -72.13
CA THR A 147 -10.71 -34.80 -71.86
C THR A 147 -11.20 -33.85 -70.77
N LEU A 148 -10.29 -33.14 -70.09
CA LEU A 148 -10.63 -32.11 -69.08
C LEU A 148 -11.61 -31.06 -69.65
N ARG A 149 -11.38 -30.68 -70.91
CA ARG A 149 -12.21 -29.72 -71.64
C ARG A 149 -13.61 -30.26 -71.90
N GLU A 150 -13.75 -31.53 -72.26
CA GLU A 150 -15.05 -32.19 -72.43
C GLU A 150 -15.78 -32.33 -71.08
N LYS A 151 -15.07 -32.72 -70.02
CA LYS A 151 -15.65 -32.90 -68.67
C LYS A 151 -16.18 -31.60 -68.05
N LEU A 152 -15.61 -30.46 -68.43
CA LEU A 152 -16.03 -29.12 -68.00
C LEU A 152 -16.84 -28.37 -69.06
N SER A 153 -17.09 -28.98 -70.22
CA SER A 153 -17.82 -28.35 -71.33
C SER A 153 -19.29 -28.12 -70.94
N GLY A 154 -19.77 -26.89 -71.07
CA GLY A 154 -21.13 -26.50 -70.74
C GLY A 154 -21.43 -26.33 -69.24
N LYS A 155 -20.44 -26.53 -68.35
CA LYS A 155 -20.59 -26.29 -66.91
C LYS A 155 -19.69 -25.13 -66.47
N PRO A 156 -20.26 -23.96 -66.12
CA PRO A 156 -19.45 -22.81 -65.70
C PRO A 156 -18.77 -22.97 -64.33
N TYR A 157 -19.07 -24.05 -63.59
CA TYR A 157 -18.60 -24.30 -62.22
C TYR A 157 -17.87 -25.66 -62.08
N MET A 158 -16.85 -25.69 -61.23
CA MET A 158 -16.07 -26.88 -60.86
C MET A 158 -15.97 -26.98 -59.33
N LYS A 159 -15.96 -28.21 -58.79
CA LYS A 159 -15.70 -28.43 -57.36
C LYS A 159 -14.23 -28.14 -57.06
N ALA A 160 -13.96 -27.08 -56.32
CA ALA A 160 -12.61 -26.62 -55.99
C ALA A 160 -12.50 -26.24 -54.52
N VAL A 161 -11.27 -26.08 -54.04
CA VAL A 161 -11.02 -25.65 -52.66
C VAL A 161 -11.36 -24.17 -52.54
N ARG A 162 -12.32 -23.84 -51.68
CA ARG A 162 -12.65 -22.48 -51.27
C ARG A 162 -12.06 -22.26 -49.88
N ARG A 163 -11.26 -21.19 -49.75
CA ARG A 163 -10.83 -20.67 -48.46
C ARG A 163 -11.87 -19.66 -48.00
N ARG A 164 -12.59 -19.96 -46.93
CA ARG A 164 -13.54 -19.05 -46.28
C ARG A 164 -12.98 -18.67 -44.91
N SER A 165 -12.99 -17.39 -44.58
CA SER A 165 -12.77 -16.97 -43.19
C SER A 165 -14.00 -17.36 -42.36
N SER A 166 -13.77 -18.00 -41.22
CA SER A 166 -14.80 -18.41 -40.28
C SER A 166 -14.41 -17.99 -38.88
N VAL A 167 -15.38 -17.41 -38.18
CA VAL A 167 -15.25 -16.99 -36.78
C VAL A 167 -15.46 -18.14 -35.80
N ASP A 168 -15.78 -19.36 -36.27
CA ASP A 168 -16.06 -20.52 -35.43
C ASP A 168 -14.77 -21.17 -34.88
N THR A 169 -14.03 -20.44 -34.04
CA THR A 169 -12.83 -20.93 -33.34
C THR A 169 -13.20 -21.48 -31.95
N ALA A 170 -12.30 -22.27 -31.34
CA ALA A 170 -12.55 -22.78 -29.98
C ALA A 170 -12.67 -21.63 -28.96
N GLU A 171 -11.84 -20.60 -29.13
CA GLU A 171 -11.81 -19.39 -28.32
C GLU A 171 -13.14 -18.61 -28.40
N ASN A 172 -13.68 -18.46 -29.61
CA ASN A 172 -14.95 -17.77 -29.83
C ASN A 172 -16.15 -18.58 -29.34
N ARG A 173 -16.10 -19.92 -29.42
CA ARG A 173 -17.13 -20.78 -28.82
C ARG A 173 -17.17 -20.61 -27.30
N LEU A 174 -16.02 -20.55 -26.64
CA LEU A 174 -15.92 -20.24 -25.21
C LEU A 174 -16.48 -18.85 -24.92
N LEU A 175 -16.04 -17.83 -25.67
CA LEU A 175 -16.56 -16.46 -25.55
C LEU A 175 -18.07 -16.46 -25.63
N ARG A 176 -18.66 -17.05 -26.68
CA ARG A 176 -20.12 -17.11 -26.85
C ARG A 176 -20.82 -17.77 -25.66
N ALA A 177 -20.29 -18.89 -25.15
CA ALA A 177 -20.86 -19.56 -23.97
C ALA A 177 -20.79 -18.68 -22.71
N PHE A 178 -19.64 -18.02 -22.49
CA PHE A 178 -19.44 -17.08 -21.39
C PHE A 178 -20.42 -15.91 -21.47
N LEU A 179 -20.51 -15.24 -22.61
CA LEU A 179 -21.38 -14.07 -22.79
C LEU A 179 -22.86 -14.42 -22.65
N PHE A 180 -23.28 -15.59 -23.14
CA PHE A 180 -24.68 -16.03 -23.00
C PHE A 180 -25.06 -16.29 -21.54
N ARG A 181 -24.18 -16.94 -20.76
CA ARG A 181 -24.40 -17.13 -19.32
C ARG A 181 -24.38 -15.80 -18.57
N LEU A 182 -23.43 -14.92 -18.91
CA LEU A 182 -23.31 -13.61 -18.28
C LEU A 182 -24.54 -12.72 -18.57
N GLU A 183 -25.05 -12.72 -19.80
CA GLU A 183 -26.27 -12.00 -20.19
C GLU A 183 -27.46 -12.39 -19.31
N GLN A 184 -27.69 -13.70 -19.11
CA GLN A 184 -28.78 -14.19 -18.28
C GLN A 184 -28.71 -13.63 -16.85
N ILE A 185 -27.52 -13.63 -16.25
CA ILE A 185 -27.30 -13.14 -14.90
C ILE A 185 -27.46 -11.61 -14.83
N LEU A 186 -26.93 -10.89 -15.81
CA LEU A 186 -27.04 -9.42 -15.88
C LEU A 186 -28.49 -8.95 -16.07
N ILE A 187 -29.32 -9.72 -16.79
CA ILE A 187 -30.76 -9.44 -16.88
C ILE A 187 -31.44 -9.60 -15.52
N GLU A 188 -31.17 -10.68 -14.80
CA GLU A 188 -31.72 -10.87 -13.43
C GLU A 188 -31.28 -9.75 -12.48
N ARG A 189 -30.03 -9.30 -12.60
CA ARG A 189 -29.50 -8.15 -11.85
C ARG A 189 -30.25 -6.84 -12.20
N GLN A 190 -30.39 -6.53 -13.50
CA GLN A 190 -31.07 -5.32 -13.98
C GLN A 190 -32.55 -5.27 -13.57
N ASN A 191 -33.21 -6.42 -13.45
CA ASN A 191 -34.61 -6.46 -13.01
C ASN A 191 -34.83 -6.00 -11.56
N VAL A 192 -33.76 -5.92 -10.77
CA VAL A 192 -33.83 -5.70 -9.33
C VAL A 192 -33.06 -4.46 -8.89
N LEU A 193 -31.92 -4.18 -9.53
CA LEU A 193 -31.11 -3.00 -9.26
C LEU A 193 -31.43 -1.88 -10.25
N PRO A 194 -31.57 -0.61 -9.80
CA PRO A 194 -31.90 0.49 -10.69
C PRO A 194 -30.81 0.74 -11.74
N ALA A 195 -31.24 0.97 -12.99
CA ALA A 195 -30.36 1.35 -14.10
C ALA A 195 -29.56 2.64 -13.84
N THR A 196 -30.16 3.58 -13.09
CA THR A 196 -29.53 4.87 -12.76
C THR A 196 -28.28 4.75 -11.90
N THR A 197 -28.12 3.61 -11.21
CA THR A 197 -26.98 3.36 -10.31
C THR A 197 -25.98 2.36 -10.90
N GLU A 198 -26.28 1.67 -12.00
CA GLU A 198 -25.51 0.53 -12.54
C GLU A 198 -24.89 0.83 -13.92
N GLU A 199 -23.84 1.66 -13.99
CA GLU A 199 -23.22 2.03 -15.28
C GLU A 199 -22.41 0.88 -15.90
N THR A 200 -21.51 0.26 -15.13
CA THR A 200 -20.53 -0.70 -15.65
C THR A 200 -21.17 -1.97 -16.18
N CYS A 201 -22.10 -2.54 -15.41
CA CYS A 201 -22.81 -3.77 -15.77
C CYS A 201 -23.80 -3.56 -16.92
N GLU A 202 -24.49 -2.41 -16.96
CA GLU A 202 -25.45 -2.12 -18.02
C GLU A 202 -24.79 -1.83 -19.36
N GLU A 203 -23.68 -1.07 -19.36
CA GLU A 203 -22.94 -0.79 -20.59
C GLU A 203 -22.48 -2.10 -21.26
N LEU A 204 -21.97 -3.04 -20.46
CA LEU A 204 -21.60 -4.36 -20.98
C LEU A 204 -22.85 -5.10 -21.47
N LEU A 205 -23.93 -5.19 -20.69
CA LEU A 205 -25.16 -5.89 -21.08
C LEU A 205 -25.72 -5.39 -22.43
N VAL A 206 -25.77 -4.08 -22.65
CA VAL A 206 -26.21 -3.49 -23.93
C VAL A 206 -25.31 -3.93 -25.08
N SER A 207 -24.00 -3.94 -24.85
CA SER A 207 -23.02 -4.40 -25.85
C SER A 207 -23.17 -5.90 -26.14
N LEU A 208 -23.40 -6.73 -25.12
CA LEU A 208 -23.67 -8.16 -25.26
C LEU A 208 -24.89 -8.43 -26.13
N GLN A 209 -26.01 -7.79 -25.80
CA GLN A 209 -27.28 -7.98 -26.51
C GLN A 209 -27.18 -7.54 -27.98
N ARG A 210 -26.39 -6.51 -28.28
CA ARG A 210 -26.13 -6.08 -29.67
C ARG A 210 -25.28 -7.10 -30.41
N TRP A 211 -24.18 -7.55 -29.82
CA TRP A 211 -23.27 -8.50 -30.45
C TRP A 211 -23.92 -9.87 -30.70
N LEU A 212 -24.71 -10.37 -29.75
CA LEU A 212 -25.41 -11.67 -29.88
C LEU A 212 -26.44 -11.71 -31.03
N ARG A 213 -26.84 -10.56 -31.58
CA ARG A 213 -27.73 -10.45 -32.74
C ARG A 213 -27.01 -10.42 -34.09
N THR A 214 -25.67 -10.41 -34.10
CA THR A 214 -24.86 -10.36 -35.31
C THR A 214 -24.77 -11.73 -36.02
N ASP A 215 -24.53 -11.71 -37.33
CA ASP A 215 -24.32 -12.93 -38.12
C ASP A 215 -23.06 -13.70 -37.67
N ASP A 216 -22.03 -12.99 -37.23
CA ASP A 216 -20.81 -13.58 -36.67
C ASP A 216 -21.09 -14.40 -35.41
N ALA A 217 -21.90 -13.85 -34.49
CA ALA A 217 -22.30 -14.56 -33.28
C ALA A 217 -23.17 -15.80 -33.58
N ALA A 218 -23.97 -15.75 -34.65
CA ALA A 218 -24.78 -16.87 -35.11
C ALA A 218 -23.95 -17.99 -35.77
N GLU A 219 -22.83 -17.66 -36.42
CA GLU A 219 -21.92 -18.64 -37.04
C GLU A 219 -21.13 -19.47 -36.01
N ILE A 220 -20.80 -18.89 -34.85
CA ILE A 220 -20.00 -19.55 -33.80
C ILE A 220 -20.75 -20.76 -33.23
N GLY A 221 -20.11 -21.93 -33.15
CA GLY A 221 -20.70 -23.16 -32.64
C GLY A 221 -20.88 -23.21 -31.11
N ALA A 222 -21.35 -24.35 -30.59
CA ALA A 222 -21.43 -24.59 -29.16
C ALA A 222 -20.05 -24.87 -28.54
N TRP A 223 -19.85 -24.40 -27.30
CA TRP A 223 -18.66 -24.74 -26.52
C TRP A 223 -18.70 -26.21 -26.07
N GLY A 224 -17.63 -26.94 -26.35
CA GLY A 224 -17.54 -28.38 -26.10
C GLY A 224 -16.80 -28.78 -24.83
N ASN A 225 -16.56 -27.86 -23.88
CA ASN A 225 -15.77 -28.09 -22.67
C ASN A 225 -14.38 -28.70 -22.95
N LEU A 226 -13.71 -28.20 -24.00
CA LEU A 226 -12.36 -28.62 -24.36
C LEU A 226 -11.36 -28.07 -23.33
N PRO A 227 -10.26 -28.79 -23.04
CA PRO A 227 -9.19 -28.25 -22.21
C PRO A 227 -8.63 -26.95 -22.83
N PRO A 228 -8.11 -26.03 -22.02
CA PRO A 228 -7.58 -24.77 -22.53
C PRO A 228 -6.43 -25.06 -23.50
N ASN A 229 -6.53 -24.55 -24.73
CA ASN A 229 -5.47 -24.65 -25.71
C ASN A 229 -4.41 -23.55 -25.47
N ASN A 230 -3.21 -23.70 -26.04
CA ASN A 230 -2.14 -22.70 -25.88
C ASN A 230 -2.56 -21.31 -26.38
N THR A 231 -3.44 -21.25 -27.37
CA THR A 231 -3.99 -20.02 -27.93
C THR A 231 -4.82 -19.22 -26.92
N LEU A 232 -5.68 -19.90 -26.15
CA LEU A 232 -6.47 -19.32 -25.06
C LEU A 232 -5.59 -18.80 -23.92
N LEU A 233 -4.52 -19.54 -23.60
CA LEU A 233 -3.64 -19.23 -22.47
C LEU A 233 -2.64 -18.09 -22.77
N GLN A 234 -2.23 -17.94 -24.03
CA GLN A 234 -1.24 -16.93 -24.43
C GLN A 234 -1.86 -15.60 -24.84
N ASP A 235 -3.11 -15.60 -25.31
CA ASP A 235 -3.79 -14.36 -25.69
C ASP A 235 -4.28 -13.60 -24.45
N LYS A 236 -3.74 -12.38 -24.26
CA LYS A 236 -4.06 -11.53 -23.10
C LYS A 236 -5.55 -11.24 -22.93
N ARG A 237 -6.34 -11.22 -24.01
CA ARG A 237 -7.78 -10.92 -23.97
C ARG A 237 -8.60 -12.17 -23.70
N TYR A 238 -8.35 -13.25 -24.45
CA TYR A 238 -9.08 -14.51 -24.23
C TYR A 238 -8.73 -15.16 -22.89
N ARG A 239 -7.55 -14.91 -22.34
CA ARG A 239 -7.20 -15.37 -20.99
C ARG A 239 -8.16 -14.82 -19.94
N LYS A 240 -8.48 -13.52 -20.00
CA LYS A 240 -9.46 -12.89 -19.10
C LYS A 240 -10.86 -13.49 -19.23
N VAL A 241 -11.28 -13.81 -20.46
CA VAL A 241 -12.56 -14.49 -20.73
C VAL A 241 -12.56 -15.90 -20.13
N TRP A 242 -11.45 -16.63 -20.24
CA TRP A 242 -11.29 -17.94 -19.63
C TRP A 242 -11.36 -17.88 -18.10
N ASP A 243 -10.65 -16.94 -17.48
CA ASP A 243 -10.68 -16.74 -16.02
C ASP A 243 -12.11 -16.36 -15.55
N GLY A 244 -12.78 -15.44 -16.26
CA GLY A 244 -14.18 -15.09 -16.02
C GLY A 244 -15.15 -16.27 -16.18
N TRP A 245 -14.94 -17.14 -17.17
CA TRP A 245 -15.73 -18.36 -17.33
C TRP A 245 -15.57 -19.32 -16.16
N LEU A 246 -14.34 -19.53 -15.69
CA LEU A 246 -14.09 -20.37 -14.50
C LEU A 246 -14.78 -19.80 -13.26
N TRP A 247 -14.73 -18.48 -13.05
CA TRP A 247 -15.42 -17.83 -11.94
C TRP A 247 -16.94 -17.97 -12.03
N LEU A 248 -17.53 -17.85 -13.23
CA LEU A 248 -18.96 -18.08 -13.44
C LEU A 248 -19.38 -19.54 -13.18
N GLN A 249 -18.52 -20.52 -13.47
CA GLN A 249 -18.83 -21.92 -13.18
C GLN A 249 -18.83 -22.21 -11.66
N ALA A 250 -17.98 -21.52 -10.89
CA ALA A 250 -17.90 -21.70 -9.44
C ALA A 250 -18.89 -20.81 -8.66
N ILE A 251 -19.61 -19.90 -9.31
CA ILE A 251 -20.32 -18.82 -8.61
C ILE A 251 -21.42 -19.31 -7.66
N ASP A 252 -22.16 -20.35 -8.04
CA ASP A 252 -23.26 -20.88 -7.22
C ASP A 252 -22.72 -21.56 -5.96
N GLU A 253 -21.60 -22.29 -6.08
CA GLU A 253 -20.89 -22.86 -4.93
C GLU A 253 -20.36 -21.76 -4.00
N GLN A 254 -19.80 -20.68 -4.58
CA GLN A 254 -19.31 -19.53 -3.84
C GLN A 254 -20.44 -18.81 -3.07
N ILE A 255 -21.59 -18.59 -3.71
CA ILE A 255 -22.77 -17.96 -3.09
C ILE A 255 -23.34 -18.83 -1.96
N THR A 256 -23.40 -20.15 -2.18
CA THR A 256 -23.77 -21.09 -1.13
C THR A 256 -22.80 -21.02 0.06
N GLY A 257 -21.49 -20.90 -0.20
CA GLY A 257 -20.47 -20.68 0.81
C GLY A 257 -20.68 -19.38 1.60
N ASP A 258 -20.92 -18.28 0.89
CA ASP A 258 -21.18 -16.95 1.49
C ASP A 258 -22.45 -16.97 2.36
N SER A 259 -23.51 -17.62 1.88
CA SER A 259 -24.79 -17.78 2.62
C SER A 259 -24.62 -18.54 3.94
N LYS A 260 -23.66 -19.47 4.02
CA LYS A 260 -23.31 -20.22 5.24
C LYS A 260 -22.41 -19.43 6.19
N ARG A 261 -21.58 -18.52 5.66
CA ARG A 261 -20.55 -17.79 6.43
C ARG A 261 -20.94 -16.36 6.77
N VAL A 262 -22.16 -15.94 6.43
CA VAL A 262 -22.66 -14.56 6.59
C VAL A 262 -22.36 -13.96 7.97
N HIS A 263 -22.52 -14.72 9.07
CA HIS A 263 -22.25 -14.23 10.43
C HIS A 263 -20.75 -13.99 10.68
N ARG A 264 -19.90 -14.94 10.26
CA ARG A 264 -18.44 -14.78 10.33
C ARG A 264 -17.96 -13.60 9.48
N ASP A 265 -18.51 -13.45 8.27
CA ASP A 265 -18.13 -12.38 7.35
C ASP A 265 -18.58 -11.01 7.89
N ILE A 266 -19.75 -10.92 8.54
CA ILE A 266 -20.18 -9.73 9.31
C ILE A 266 -19.16 -9.37 10.40
N LEU A 267 -18.72 -10.35 11.19
CA LEU A 267 -17.74 -10.11 12.25
C LEU A 267 -16.40 -9.66 11.68
N SER A 268 -15.97 -10.20 10.54
CA SER A 268 -14.77 -9.74 9.85
C SER A 268 -14.88 -8.26 9.44
N VAL A 269 -16.03 -7.84 8.89
CA VAL A 269 -16.27 -6.41 8.56
C VAL A 269 -16.25 -5.54 9.81
N ILE A 270 -16.90 -5.96 10.90
CA ILE A 270 -16.88 -5.22 12.17
C ILE A 270 -15.45 -5.09 12.70
N TYR A 271 -14.69 -6.18 12.68
CA TYR A 271 -13.29 -6.24 13.13
C TYR A 271 -12.42 -5.21 12.39
N TRP A 272 -12.44 -5.24 11.06
CA TRP A 272 -11.61 -4.35 10.25
C TRP A 272 -12.09 -2.90 10.27
N ASN A 273 -13.40 -2.65 10.32
CA ASN A 273 -13.94 -1.31 10.51
C ASN A 273 -13.53 -0.72 11.86
N THR A 274 -13.56 -1.50 12.95
CA THR A 274 -13.10 -1.05 14.27
C THR A 274 -11.61 -0.70 14.26
N LEU A 275 -10.76 -1.56 13.66
CA LEU A 275 -9.33 -1.28 13.51
C LEU A 275 -9.07 -0.04 12.67
N SER A 276 -9.83 0.17 11.60
CA SER A 276 -9.73 1.35 10.73
C SER A 276 -10.06 2.64 11.50
N LEU A 277 -11.13 2.65 12.31
CA LEU A 277 -11.44 3.79 13.17
C LEU A 277 -10.33 4.07 14.19
N LEU A 278 -9.78 3.02 14.82
CA LEU A 278 -8.67 3.17 15.77
C LEU A 278 -7.43 3.75 15.08
N ASN A 279 -7.06 3.25 13.90
CA ASN A 279 -5.93 3.78 13.13
C ASN A 279 -6.14 5.25 12.74
N ASN A 280 -7.34 5.58 12.23
CA ASN A 280 -7.69 6.92 11.77
C ASN A 280 -7.86 7.95 12.91
N SER A 281 -8.03 7.48 14.16
CA SER A 281 -7.93 8.37 15.34
C SER A 281 -6.55 9.00 15.50
N GLY A 282 -5.54 8.45 14.81
CA GLY A 282 -4.15 8.89 14.92
C GLY A 282 -3.40 8.32 16.13
N ARG A 283 -4.14 7.77 17.11
CA ARG A 283 -3.63 7.35 18.42
C ARG A 283 -3.21 5.89 18.48
N PHE A 284 -3.73 5.03 17.61
CA PHE A 284 -3.40 3.61 17.64
C PHE A 284 -2.16 3.31 16.79
N ARG A 285 -1.18 2.64 17.39
CA ARG A 285 0.03 2.16 16.70
C ARG A 285 0.01 0.65 16.66
N THR A 286 -0.14 0.10 15.45
CA THR A 286 0.00 -1.33 15.18
C THR A 286 1.15 -1.58 14.21
N VAL A 287 1.78 -2.74 14.33
CA VAL A 287 2.93 -3.13 13.51
C VAL A 287 2.53 -3.19 12.05
N GLN A 288 3.26 -2.47 11.19
CA GLN A 288 3.11 -2.59 9.75
C GLN A 288 3.54 -4.00 9.31
N GLN A 289 2.65 -4.70 8.60
CA GLN A 289 2.81 -6.10 8.24
C GLN A 289 1.96 -6.44 6.99
N PRO A 290 2.29 -7.54 6.28
CA PRO A 290 1.44 -8.05 5.20
C PRO A 290 0.07 -8.50 5.69
N VAL A 291 -0.95 -8.21 4.87
CA VAL A 291 -2.31 -8.73 4.99
C VAL A 291 -2.64 -9.48 3.70
N GLY A 292 -2.84 -10.78 3.83
CA GLY A 292 -3.29 -11.66 2.75
C GLY A 292 -4.80 -11.60 2.57
N LEU A 293 -5.23 -11.63 1.31
CA LEU A 293 -6.64 -11.55 0.92
C LEU A 293 -7.02 -12.79 0.09
N ASP A 294 -7.84 -13.65 0.67
CA ASP A 294 -8.61 -14.65 -0.08
C ASP A 294 -10.02 -14.11 -0.30
N TYR A 295 -10.21 -13.52 -1.48
CA TYR A 295 -11.47 -12.94 -1.88
C TYR A 295 -12.61 -13.97 -1.88
N ASP A 296 -12.36 -15.18 -2.37
CA ASP A 296 -13.43 -16.17 -2.56
C ASP A 296 -13.94 -16.74 -1.25
N ASN A 297 -13.06 -16.92 -0.27
CA ASN A 297 -13.43 -17.40 1.06
C ASN A 297 -13.75 -16.29 2.07
N PHE A 298 -13.74 -15.01 1.67
CA PHE A 298 -13.90 -13.86 2.57
C PHE A 298 -12.90 -13.95 3.74
N SER A 299 -11.64 -14.24 3.44
CA SER A 299 -10.60 -14.35 4.46
C SER A 299 -9.58 -13.24 4.28
N ILE A 300 -9.41 -12.46 5.35
CA ILE A 300 -8.44 -11.40 5.45
C ILE A 300 -7.51 -11.82 6.60
N ALA A 301 -6.27 -12.19 6.25
CA ALA A 301 -5.34 -12.82 7.17
C ALA A 301 -4.10 -11.93 7.34
N PRO A 302 -3.93 -11.25 8.49
CA PRO A 302 -2.66 -10.61 8.82
C PRO A 302 -1.61 -11.69 9.12
N GLU A 303 -0.35 -11.41 8.82
CA GLU A 303 0.74 -12.37 9.06
C GLU A 303 0.96 -12.64 10.56
N LEU A 304 0.87 -11.59 11.37
CA LEU A 304 0.97 -11.64 12.83
C LEU A 304 -0.39 -11.28 13.46
N PRO A 305 -0.67 -11.76 14.69
CA PRO A 305 -1.82 -11.29 15.44
C PRO A 305 -1.84 -9.76 15.55
N VAL A 306 -3.00 -9.15 15.29
CA VAL A 306 -3.12 -7.69 15.33
C VAL A 306 -3.09 -7.24 16.79
N ARG A 307 -1.99 -6.55 17.12
CA ARG A 307 -1.73 -5.98 18.44
C ARG A 307 -1.10 -4.60 18.30
N GLY A 308 -1.19 -3.81 19.35
CA GLY A 308 -0.64 -2.46 19.32
C GLY A 308 -0.91 -1.68 20.59
N TYR A 309 -0.54 -0.41 20.57
CA TYR A 309 -0.75 0.51 21.69
C TYR A 309 -1.64 1.67 21.25
N LEU A 310 -2.67 1.94 22.05
CA LEU A 310 -3.51 3.12 21.92
C LEU A 310 -2.97 4.21 22.85
N PHE A 311 -2.55 5.32 22.24
CA PHE A 311 -2.01 6.46 22.95
C PHE A 311 -3.15 7.35 23.48
N PRO A 312 -2.93 8.08 24.59
CA PRO A 312 -3.78 9.16 25.07
C PRO A 312 -4.19 10.18 24.01
N GLU A 313 -5.30 10.88 24.23
CA GLU A 313 -5.73 11.96 23.35
C GLU A 313 -4.81 13.18 23.49
N THR A 314 -4.33 13.68 22.36
CA THR A 314 -3.33 14.77 22.26
C THR A 314 -3.99 16.14 21.99
N LEU A 315 -5.24 16.34 22.42
CA LEU A 315 -5.91 17.65 22.39
C LEU A 315 -5.24 18.58 23.43
N GLY A 316 -4.03 19.01 23.11
CA GLY A 316 -3.03 19.57 24.01
C GLY A 316 -1.76 18.73 23.92
N ALA A 317 -0.59 19.38 23.78
CA ALA A 317 0.71 18.69 23.80
C ALA A 317 0.92 18.09 25.19
N LYS A 318 0.38 16.89 25.42
CA LYS A 318 0.69 16.09 26.59
C LYS A 318 2.18 15.79 26.54
N PHE A 319 2.88 16.13 27.62
CA PHE A 319 4.26 15.75 27.78
C PHE A 319 4.31 14.24 28.02
N SER A 320 5.31 13.58 27.44
CA SER A 320 5.64 12.20 27.75
C SER A 320 6.88 12.14 28.63
N GLY A 321 6.92 11.20 29.56
CA GLY A 321 8.06 11.04 30.46
C GLY A 321 8.09 9.68 31.13
N ILE A 322 9.30 9.26 31.48
CA ILE A 322 9.52 8.01 32.21
C ILE A 322 9.46 8.30 33.71
N ILE A 323 8.90 7.39 34.50
CA ILE A 323 8.89 7.51 35.96
C ILE A 323 10.33 7.38 36.49
N ASP A 324 10.86 8.48 37.02
CA ASP A 324 12.21 8.55 37.60
C ASP A 324 12.23 8.01 39.03
N LYS A 325 11.15 8.23 39.78
CA LYS A 325 11.08 7.93 41.21
C LYS A 325 9.65 7.76 41.69
N LEU A 326 9.43 6.78 42.57
CA LEU A 326 8.18 6.58 43.30
C LEU A 326 8.44 6.57 44.81
N VAL A 327 7.57 7.24 45.57
CA VAL A 327 7.59 7.30 47.04
C VAL A 327 6.22 6.79 47.52
N THR A 328 6.11 5.46 47.62
CA THR A 328 4.84 4.74 47.84
C THR A 328 4.22 5.02 49.20
N ASP A 329 5.03 5.25 50.25
CA ASP A 329 4.58 5.60 51.59
C ASP A 329 3.87 6.96 51.67
N LYS A 330 4.17 7.86 50.73
CA LYS A 330 3.59 9.22 50.68
C LYS A 330 2.72 9.47 49.44
N GLY A 331 2.58 8.49 48.55
CA GLY A 331 1.73 8.55 47.37
C GLY A 331 2.13 9.63 46.36
N PHE A 332 3.43 9.83 46.11
CA PHE A 332 3.90 10.76 45.07
C PHE A 332 5.10 10.21 44.30
N GLY A 333 5.35 10.74 43.11
CA GLY A 333 6.47 10.37 42.25
C GLY A 333 7.01 11.52 41.42
N PHE A 334 7.99 11.20 40.59
CA PHE A 334 8.55 12.08 39.57
C PHE A 334 8.51 11.37 38.21
N VAL A 335 8.10 12.09 37.17
CA VAL A 335 8.02 11.62 35.79
C VAL A 335 8.66 12.64 34.86
N GLY A 336 9.72 12.24 34.14
CA GLY A 336 10.48 13.14 33.28
C GLY A 336 10.96 14.42 34.00
N GLY A 337 11.29 14.33 35.29
CA GLY A 337 11.66 15.46 36.14
C GLY A 337 10.49 16.22 36.79
N TYR A 338 9.24 15.96 36.41
CA TYR A 338 8.06 16.63 36.95
C TYR A 338 7.46 15.90 38.16
N PHE A 339 7.09 16.63 39.20
CA PHE A 339 6.44 16.07 40.39
C PHE A 339 4.96 15.71 40.11
N PHE A 340 4.48 14.57 40.60
CA PHE A 340 3.05 14.23 40.64
C PHE A 340 2.63 13.55 41.94
N HIS A 341 1.38 13.75 42.36
CA HIS A 341 0.76 13.05 43.49
C HIS A 341 -0.21 11.97 42.99
N ALA A 342 -0.55 10.98 43.82
CA ALA A 342 -1.50 9.91 43.49
C ALA A 342 -2.89 10.42 43.06
N SER A 343 -3.29 11.60 43.52
CA SER A 343 -4.53 12.28 43.11
C SER A 343 -4.50 12.84 41.69
N ASP A 344 -3.32 12.91 41.09
CA ASP A 344 -3.11 13.50 39.77
C ASP A 344 -3.21 12.45 38.65
N LEU A 345 -3.35 11.17 39.00
CA LEU A 345 -3.62 10.05 38.10
C LEU A 345 -5.07 10.10 37.61
N THR A 346 -5.31 9.64 36.38
CA THR A 346 -6.68 9.42 35.91
C THR A 346 -7.35 8.26 36.66
N THR A 347 -8.69 8.22 36.61
CA THR A 347 -9.49 7.17 37.28
C THR A 347 -9.17 5.74 36.81
N THR A 348 -8.50 5.60 35.67
CA THR A 348 -8.08 4.33 35.08
C THR A 348 -6.71 3.84 35.57
N LEU A 349 -5.98 4.66 36.33
CA LEU A 349 -4.60 4.40 36.73
C LEU A 349 -4.48 4.42 38.26
N ARG A 350 -3.97 3.33 38.86
CA ARG A 350 -3.71 3.26 40.31
C ARG A 350 -2.24 3.49 40.59
N PHE A 351 -1.94 4.24 41.66
CA PHE A 351 -0.57 4.57 42.04
C PHE A 351 0.25 3.31 42.38
N ASP A 352 -0.38 2.31 43.00
CA ASP A 352 0.28 1.07 43.41
C ASP A 352 0.70 0.18 42.23
N ASP A 353 0.13 0.42 41.03
CA ASP A 353 0.44 -0.32 39.81
C ASP A 353 1.59 0.31 39.01
N LEU A 354 2.13 1.46 39.46
CA LEU A 354 3.19 2.19 38.75
C LEU A 354 4.57 1.60 39.02
N GLN A 355 5.42 1.58 38.00
CA GLN A 355 6.80 1.12 38.10
C GLN A 355 7.81 2.18 37.66
N ILE A 356 8.95 2.26 38.35
CA ILE A 356 10.09 3.08 37.91
C ILE A 356 10.51 2.58 36.53
N GLY A 357 10.67 3.48 35.56
CA GLY A 357 10.91 3.13 34.16
C GLY A 357 9.67 3.06 33.27
N GLU A 358 8.45 3.18 33.82
CA GLU A 358 7.21 3.21 33.03
C GLU A 358 7.04 4.55 32.29
N LEU A 359 6.61 4.52 31.03
CA LEU A 359 6.27 5.70 30.23
C LEU A 359 4.85 6.17 30.52
N LEU A 360 4.70 7.42 30.95
CA LEU A 360 3.40 8.07 31.18
C LEU A 360 3.27 9.36 30.36
N PHE A 361 2.02 9.74 30.10
CA PHE A 361 1.62 10.97 29.42
C PHE A 361 0.88 11.87 30.40
N PHE A 362 1.18 13.18 30.39
CA PHE A 362 0.66 14.10 31.38
C PHE A 362 0.62 15.55 30.89
N ASP A 363 -0.16 16.37 31.57
CA ASP A 363 -0.17 17.81 31.40
C ASP A 363 0.76 18.45 32.42
N VAL A 364 1.48 19.51 32.03
CA VAL A 364 2.29 20.30 32.96
C VAL A 364 1.47 21.51 33.41
N GLU A 365 1.30 21.64 34.72
CA GLU A 365 0.63 22.80 35.34
C GLU A 365 1.58 23.50 36.31
N GLU A 366 1.66 24.83 36.25
CA GLU A 366 2.40 25.64 37.22
C GLU A 366 1.64 25.67 38.56
N THR A 367 2.33 25.25 39.63
CA THR A 367 1.81 25.37 41.00
C THR A 367 2.70 26.31 41.81
N PRO A 368 2.25 26.81 42.98
CA PRO A 368 3.08 27.63 43.87
C PRO A 368 4.37 26.94 44.36
N LYS A 369 4.51 25.63 44.15
CA LYS A 369 5.67 24.83 44.54
C LYS A 369 6.54 24.40 43.34
N GLY A 370 6.23 24.87 42.13
CA GLY A 370 6.89 24.50 40.88
C GLY A 370 5.96 23.83 39.88
N GLU A 371 6.50 23.45 38.73
CA GLU A 371 5.79 22.72 37.68
C GLU A 371 5.46 21.29 38.15
N CYS A 372 4.21 20.87 37.95
CA CYS A 372 3.75 19.53 38.33
C CYS A 372 3.05 18.84 37.16
N ALA A 373 3.23 17.52 37.08
CA ALA A 373 2.52 16.65 36.16
C ALA A 373 1.11 16.35 36.69
N LYS A 374 0.09 16.57 35.84
CA LYS A 374 -1.33 16.35 36.12
C LYS A 374 -1.97 15.48 35.05
N ARG A 375 -3.10 14.84 35.40
CA ARG A 375 -3.89 13.97 34.50
C ARG A 375 -3.02 12.90 33.83
N LEU A 376 -2.26 12.17 34.65
CA LEU A 376 -1.34 11.15 34.16
C LEU A 376 -2.11 9.96 33.59
N GLU A 377 -1.74 9.58 32.37
CA GLU A 377 -2.33 8.48 31.61
C GLU A 377 -1.23 7.53 31.11
N ARG A 378 -1.56 6.24 30.99
CA ARG A 378 -0.70 5.23 30.37
C ARG A 378 -1.20 4.88 28.98
N VAL A 379 -0.29 4.40 28.13
CA VAL A 379 -0.67 3.75 26.88
C VAL A 379 -1.49 2.49 27.18
N VAL A 380 -2.47 2.20 26.34
CA VAL A 380 -3.32 1.02 26.48
C VAL A 380 -2.87 -0.02 25.47
N TYR A 381 -2.45 -1.20 25.95
CA TYR A 381 -2.10 -2.30 25.07
C TYR A 381 -3.37 -2.99 24.59
N LEU A 382 -3.52 -3.07 23.27
CA LEU A 382 -4.66 -3.67 22.60
C LEU A 382 -4.25 -4.94 21.86
N THR A 383 -5.05 -5.99 22.02
CA THR A 383 -4.98 -7.19 21.19
C THR A 383 -6.34 -7.46 20.55
N PHE A 384 -6.31 -7.84 19.28
CA PHE A 384 -7.50 -8.09 18.47
C PHE A 384 -7.46 -9.51 17.93
N ASP A 385 -8.42 -10.31 18.35
CA ASP A 385 -8.57 -11.69 17.92
C ASP A 385 -9.94 -11.90 17.26
N LEU A 386 -9.94 -12.55 16.10
CA LEU A 386 -11.13 -12.99 15.39
C LEU A 386 -11.07 -14.52 15.29
N SER A 387 -11.70 -15.20 16.24
CA SER A 387 -11.70 -16.66 16.33
C SER A 387 -13.12 -17.20 16.07
N GLY A 388 -13.31 -17.88 14.94
CA GLY A 388 -14.61 -18.45 14.58
C GLY A 388 -15.69 -17.37 14.41
N GLU A 389 -16.71 -17.39 15.28
CA GLU A 389 -17.84 -16.44 15.27
C GLU A 389 -17.80 -15.47 16.46
N GLN A 390 -16.60 -15.12 16.92
CA GLN A 390 -16.39 -14.17 18.01
C GLN A 390 -15.19 -13.26 17.77
N ILE A 391 -15.36 -11.98 18.07
CA ILE A 391 -14.28 -11.00 18.17
C ILE A 391 -13.96 -10.81 19.64
N ASN A 392 -12.67 -10.85 19.99
CA ASN A 392 -12.18 -10.48 21.32
C ASN A 392 -11.21 -9.32 21.20
N ILE A 393 -11.49 -8.25 21.94
CA ILE A 393 -10.65 -7.06 22.03
C ILE A 393 -10.26 -6.93 23.50
N CYS A 394 -8.99 -7.14 23.80
CA CYS A 394 -8.46 -6.94 25.14
C CYS A 394 -7.72 -5.60 25.20
N ALA A 395 -8.14 -4.73 26.12
CA ALA A 395 -7.56 -3.44 26.43
C ALA A 395 -7.09 -3.45 27.89
N ASN A 396 -5.81 -3.79 28.11
CA ASN A 396 -5.26 -4.10 29.43
C ASN A 396 -6.13 -5.17 30.16
N GLU A 397 -6.80 -4.82 31.26
CA GLU A 397 -7.68 -5.72 32.03
C GLU A 397 -9.13 -5.77 31.49
N LYS A 398 -9.53 -4.85 30.61
CA LYS A 398 -10.87 -4.81 30.03
C LYS A 398 -10.92 -5.74 28.81
N THR A 399 -11.87 -6.66 28.76
CA THR A 399 -12.11 -7.50 27.58
C THR A 399 -13.51 -7.22 27.03
N ILE A 400 -13.57 -6.85 25.75
CA ILE A 400 -14.80 -6.67 24.99
C ILE A 400 -14.93 -7.84 24.03
N SER A 401 -16.04 -8.56 24.13
CA SER A 401 -16.37 -9.66 23.24
C SER A 401 -17.59 -9.31 22.40
N VAL A 402 -17.50 -9.56 21.10
CA VAL A 402 -18.59 -9.36 20.13
C VAL A 402 -18.92 -10.70 19.50
N ARG A 403 -20.19 -11.10 19.55
CA ARG A 403 -20.66 -12.36 18.94
C ARG A 403 -22.06 -12.19 18.38
N ILE A 404 -22.43 -13.06 17.45
CA ILE A 404 -23.79 -13.11 16.89
C ILE A 404 -24.54 -14.26 17.55
N VAL A 405 -25.73 -13.97 18.11
CA VAL A 405 -26.63 -14.98 18.70
C VAL A 405 -28.05 -14.62 18.31
N ASN A 406 -28.80 -15.59 17.76
CA ASN A 406 -30.20 -15.40 17.34
C ASN A 406 -30.40 -14.19 16.40
N GLU A 407 -29.56 -14.04 15.36
CA GLU A 407 -29.59 -12.92 14.40
C GLU A 407 -29.44 -11.52 15.04
N GLN A 408 -28.80 -11.46 16.21
CA GLN A 408 -28.47 -10.22 16.90
C GLN A 408 -27.00 -10.18 17.26
N ILE A 409 -26.41 -8.99 17.16
CA ILE A 409 -25.03 -8.74 17.59
C ILE A 409 -25.07 -8.38 19.07
N ILE A 410 -24.32 -9.14 19.86
CA ILE A 410 -24.20 -8.97 21.31
C ILE A 410 -22.78 -8.51 21.61
N ILE A 411 -22.68 -7.36 22.29
CA ILE A 411 -21.43 -6.84 22.84
C ILE A 411 -21.45 -7.03 24.36
N THR A 412 -20.43 -7.68 24.89
CA THR A 412 -20.27 -7.93 26.34
C THR A 412 -18.91 -7.45 26.83
N GLN A 413 -18.87 -6.89 28.03
CA GLN A 413 -17.64 -6.50 28.71
C GLN A 413 -17.48 -7.32 29.99
N ASN A 414 -16.28 -7.85 30.24
CA ASN A 414 -15.98 -8.71 31.40
C ASN A 414 -16.36 -8.11 32.77
N ASN A 415 -16.25 -6.79 32.93
CA ASN A 415 -16.51 -6.08 34.19
C ASN A 415 -17.93 -5.47 34.30
N SER A 416 -18.82 -5.75 33.35
CA SER A 416 -20.19 -5.22 33.36
C SER A 416 -21.24 -6.32 33.14
N SER A 417 -22.29 -6.29 33.95
CA SER A 417 -23.49 -7.13 33.75
C SER A 417 -24.35 -6.64 32.57
N GLU A 418 -24.08 -5.44 32.03
CA GLU A 418 -24.81 -4.88 30.90
C GLU A 418 -24.37 -5.52 29.59
N LYS A 419 -25.35 -6.03 28.83
CA LYS A 419 -25.17 -6.55 27.48
C LYS A 419 -25.85 -5.61 26.50
N LYS A 420 -25.11 -5.08 25.53
CA LYS A 420 -25.70 -4.29 24.45
C LYS A 420 -26.07 -5.24 23.30
N GLN A 421 -27.33 -5.17 22.86
CA GLN A 421 -27.87 -6.03 21.80
C GLN A 421 -28.33 -5.16 20.63
N PHE A 422 -27.94 -5.55 19.42
CA PHE A 422 -28.27 -4.83 18.19
C PHE A 422 -28.86 -5.79 17.17
N LYS A 423 -29.93 -5.38 16.49
CA LYS A 423 -30.43 -6.09 15.31
C LYS A 423 -29.44 -5.91 14.15
N ILE A 424 -29.18 -6.97 13.38
CA ILE A 424 -28.31 -6.90 12.22
C ILE A 424 -29.01 -6.09 11.12
N THR A 425 -28.52 -4.87 10.87
CA THR A 425 -28.94 -4.00 9.77
C THR A 425 -27.72 -3.28 9.21
N PRO A 426 -27.77 -2.80 7.94
CA PRO A 426 -26.67 -2.02 7.36
C PRO A 426 -26.26 -0.80 8.20
N THR A 427 -27.24 -0.16 8.85
CA THR A 427 -27.00 0.97 9.76
C THR A 427 -26.25 0.56 11.02
N THR A 428 -26.68 -0.51 11.70
CA THR A 428 -26.04 -0.96 12.94
C THR A 428 -24.62 -1.44 12.71
N LEU A 429 -24.31 -2.02 11.55
CA LEU A 429 -22.95 -2.42 11.18
C LEU A 429 -21.97 -1.24 11.05
N ASN A 430 -22.46 -0.03 10.80
CA ASN A 430 -21.65 1.18 10.80
C ASN A 430 -21.49 1.78 12.20
N ASP A 431 -22.46 1.57 13.08
CA ASP A 431 -22.49 2.15 14.43
C ASP A 431 -21.77 1.27 15.47
N ILE A 432 -21.75 -0.04 15.27
CA ILE A 432 -21.06 -0.99 16.17
C ILE A 432 -19.56 -0.69 16.27
N PRO A 433 -18.81 -0.47 15.17
CA PRO A 433 -17.40 -0.08 15.26
C PRO A 433 -17.17 1.17 16.10
N LYS A 434 -18.02 2.20 15.97
CA LYS A 434 -17.96 3.43 16.78
C LYS A 434 -18.26 3.17 18.26
N THR A 435 -19.24 2.29 18.52
CA THR A 435 -19.59 1.87 19.88
C THR A 435 -18.41 1.15 20.54
N ILE A 436 -17.76 0.21 19.82
CA ILE A 436 -16.58 -0.50 20.30
C ILE A 436 -15.43 0.48 20.54
N PHE A 437 -15.17 1.41 19.60
CA PHE A 437 -14.17 2.46 19.78
C PHE A 437 -14.40 3.24 21.09
N SER A 438 -15.63 3.69 21.34
CA SER A 438 -15.94 4.45 22.55
C SER A 438 -15.74 3.68 23.86
N MET A 439 -15.89 2.35 23.82
CA MET A 439 -15.62 1.48 24.98
C MET A 439 -14.12 1.23 25.21
N VAL A 440 -13.31 1.28 24.15
CA VAL A 440 -11.86 1.06 24.21
C VAL A 440 -11.12 2.35 24.53
N ALA A 441 -11.48 3.45 23.87
CA ALA A 441 -10.81 4.74 23.99
C ALA A 441 -11.35 5.60 25.14
N ASP A 442 -12.42 5.17 25.81
CA ASP A 442 -13.18 5.93 26.83
C ASP A 442 -13.57 7.36 26.36
N ALA A 443 -13.70 7.55 25.03
CA ALA A 443 -13.99 8.82 24.36
C ALA A 443 -14.81 8.58 23.08
N PRO A 444 -15.68 9.52 22.65
CA PRO A 444 -16.33 9.42 21.35
C PRO A 444 -15.31 9.40 20.22
N PHE A 445 -15.64 8.74 19.12
CA PHE A 445 -14.80 8.80 17.93
C PHE A 445 -14.92 10.18 17.29
N GLU A 446 -13.81 10.90 17.24
CA GLU A 446 -13.62 12.07 16.39
C GLU A 446 -12.65 11.69 15.27
N TYR A 447 -13.02 12.03 14.03
CA TYR A 447 -12.07 11.95 12.93
C TYR A 447 -10.93 12.91 13.27
N SER A 448 -9.70 12.40 13.32
CA SER A 448 -8.55 13.29 13.31
C SER A 448 -8.64 14.17 12.06
N ALA A 449 -8.29 15.45 12.18
CA ALA A 449 -8.05 16.26 10.99
C ALA A 449 -7.07 15.44 10.12
N PRO A 450 -7.34 15.26 8.81
CA PRO A 450 -6.48 14.43 7.97
C PRO A 450 -5.06 14.92 8.17
N THR A 451 -4.21 14.09 8.79
CA THR A 451 -2.80 14.44 9.01
C THR A 451 -2.07 14.58 7.67
N ASN A 452 -2.71 14.17 6.57
CA ASN A 452 -2.37 14.46 5.19
C ASN A 452 -3.52 15.17 4.45
N ASN A 453 -3.71 16.46 4.68
CA ASN A 453 -4.53 17.34 3.81
C ASN A 453 -3.87 17.66 2.45
N GLN A 454 -2.95 16.83 1.98
CA GLN A 454 -2.42 16.86 0.60
C GLN A 454 -2.24 15.43 0.10
N SER A 455 -3.35 14.72 -0.06
CA SER A 455 -3.41 13.39 -0.67
C SER A 455 -3.55 13.44 -2.20
N GLY A 456 -3.37 14.62 -2.80
CA GLY A 456 -3.23 14.80 -4.24
C GLY A 456 -1.75 14.94 -4.62
N SER A 457 -1.41 14.48 -5.81
CA SER A 457 -0.15 14.83 -6.45
C SER A 457 0.00 16.35 -6.52
N ILE A 458 1.22 16.84 -6.30
CA ILE A 458 1.55 18.25 -6.42
C ILE A 458 2.21 18.50 -7.78
N GLN A 459 1.65 19.42 -8.55
CA GLN A 459 2.23 19.83 -9.84
C GLN A 459 3.30 20.89 -9.60
N MET A 460 4.50 20.69 -10.17
CA MET A 460 5.62 21.62 -10.06
C MET A 460 6.34 21.78 -11.40
N ASP A 461 6.82 23.01 -11.66
CA ASP A 461 7.61 23.28 -12.87
C ASP A 461 9.02 22.69 -12.74
N SER A 462 9.59 22.80 -11.54
CA SER A 462 10.83 22.17 -11.13
C SER A 462 10.84 21.98 -9.62
N SER A 463 11.57 20.98 -9.11
CA SER A 463 11.72 20.79 -7.68
C SER A 463 13.16 20.43 -7.29
N VAL A 464 13.55 20.84 -6.08
CA VAL A 464 14.79 20.44 -5.43
C VAL A 464 14.42 19.57 -4.23
N ILE A 465 14.94 18.35 -4.14
CA ILE A 465 14.65 17.39 -3.06
C ILE A 465 15.90 16.90 -2.35
N ASP A 466 15.88 16.85 -1.03
CA ASP A 466 16.94 16.26 -0.20
C ASP A 466 16.68 14.77 0.05
N LEU A 467 17.34 13.91 -0.73
CA LEU A 467 17.22 12.46 -0.59
C LEU A 467 18.06 11.88 0.55
N CYS A 468 18.90 12.68 1.22
CA CYS A 468 19.81 12.20 2.28
C CYS A 468 19.09 11.88 3.59
N SER A 469 17.82 12.29 3.71
CA SER A 469 16.94 11.99 4.84
C SER A 469 15.94 10.88 4.50
N ILE A 470 15.58 10.06 5.49
CA ILE A 470 14.48 9.09 5.38
C ILE A 470 13.13 9.76 5.11
N ARG A 471 12.96 11.02 5.53
CA ARG A 471 11.79 11.85 5.24
C ARG A 471 12.26 13.11 4.48
N PRO A 472 12.46 13.00 3.16
CA PRO A 472 12.98 14.10 2.34
C PRO A 472 12.25 15.42 2.52
N MET A 473 13.03 16.49 2.47
CA MET A 473 12.51 17.85 2.30
C MET A 473 12.61 18.26 0.85
N PHE A 474 11.62 18.99 0.35
CA PHE A 474 11.63 19.52 -1.00
C PHE A 474 11.16 20.98 -1.02
N ILE A 475 11.55 21.70 -2.09
CA ILE A 475 11.18 23.09 -2.30
C ILE A 475 9.94 23.15 -3.19
N THR A 476 8.93 23.90 -2.74
CA THR A 476 7.69 24.15 -3.49
C THR A 476 7.86 25.30 -4.49
N ASN A 477 6.95 25.44 -5.48
CA ASN A 477 6.94 26.58 -6.41
C ASN A 477 6.93 27.96 -5.72
N LYS A 478 6.52 28.03 -4.45
CA LYS A 478 6.52 29.26 -3.63
C LYS A 478 7.86 29.51 -2.92
N GLY A 479 8.88 28.68 -3.15
CA GLY A 479 10.17 28.72 -2.47
C GLY A 479 10.14 28.22 -1.02
N SER A 480 9.00 27.70 -0.54
CA SER A 480 8.90 27.16 0.82
C SER A 480 9.43 25.73 0.88
N GLN A 481 10.22 25.42 1.91
CA GLN A 481 10.72 24.08 2.20
C GLN A 481 9.67 23.28 2.97
N VAL A 482 9.32 22.10 2.47
CA VAL A 482 8.28 21.24 3.04
C VAL A 482 8.82 19.81 3.15
N LYS A 483 8.49 19.11 4.24
CA LYS A 483 8.78 17.68 4.41
C LYS A 483 7.75 16.85 3.66
N LEU A 484 8.18 15.74 3.07
CA LEU A 484 7.23 14.76 2.54
C LEU A 484 6.28 14.26 3.64
N PRO A 485 5.01 13.96 3.31
CA PRO A 485 4.06 13.41 4.28
C PRO A 485 4.37 11.97 4.70
N PHE A 486 5.33 11.32 4.02
CA PHE A 486 5.71 9.93 4.25
C PHE A 486 7.24 9.77 4.27
N ARG A 487 7.69 8.66 4.85
CA ARG A 487 9.07 8.17 4.74
C ARG A 487 9.30 7.41 3.44
N LEU A 488 10.55 7.42 3.00
CA LEU A 488 11.08 6.51 2.00
C LEU A 488 11.69 5.30 2.73
N LEU A 489 10.81 4.37 3.12
CA LEU A 489 11.12 3.18 3.90
C LEU A 489 10.25 2.03 3.40
N GLN A 490 10.85 0.86 3.17
CA GLN A 490 10.15 -0.36 2.78
C GLN A 490 10.64 -1.56 3.60
N GLN A 491 9.80 -2.59 3.67
CA GLN A 491 10.13 -3.87 4.28
C GLN A 491 9.83 -5.03 3.34
N THR A 492 10.75 -5.97 3.25
CA THR A 492 10.55 -7.25 2.56
C THR A 492 10.39 -8.34 3.61
N TRP A 493 9.18 -8.88 3.71
CA TRP A 493 8.83 -9.94 4.66
C TRP A 493 9.07 -11.31 4.03
N LYS A 494 10.00 -12.09 4.62
CA LYS A 494 10.28 -13.47 4.20
C LYS A 494 9.43 -14.43 5.01
N LEU A 495 8.27 -14.81 4.45
CA LEU A 495 7.35 -15.71 5.12
C LEU A 495 7.80 -17.17 4.96
N ASN A 496 7.32 -18.04 5.84
CA ASN A 496 7.64 -19.48 5.86
C ASN A 496 7.36 -20.20 4.52
N ASN A 497 6.54 -19.59 3.65
CA ASN A 497 6.16 -20.12 2.34
C ASN A 497 7.14 -19.76 1.21
N ALA A 498 8.30 -19.16 1.53
CA ALA A 498 9.32 -18.70 0.57
C ALA A 498 8.84 -17.61 -0.42
N VAL A 499 7.67 -17.03 -0.19
CA VAL A 499 7.17 -15.86 -0.93
C VAL A 499 7.55 -14.62 -0.15
N GLU A 500 8.18 -13.68 -0.84
CA GLU A 500 8.57 -12.39 -0.27
C GLU A 500 7.45 -11.37 -0.51
N HIS A 501 7.06 -10.66 0.55
CA HIS A 501 6.06 -9.59 0.47
C HIS A 501 6.73 -8.25 0.72
N LEU A 502 6.69 -7.38 -0.30
CA LEU A 502 7.14 -6.00 -0.19
C LEU A 502 6.04 -5.13 0.42
N ILE A 503 6.37 -4.40 1.48
CA ILE A 503 5.44 -3.56 2.25
C ILE A 503 6.01 -2.14 2.33
N ASP A 504 5.17 -1.14 2.02
CA ASP A 504 5.50 0.27 2.23
C ASP A 504 5.41 0.60 3.73
N CYS A 505 6.45 1.22 4.29
CA CYS A 505 6.47 1.65 5.69
C CYS A 505 6.47 3.19 5.83
N GLY A 506 6.12 3.91 4.77
CA GLY A 506 6.19 5.36 4.73
C GLY A 506 5.27 6.09 5.70
N SER A 507 4.07 5.56 5.95
CA SER A 507 3.08 6.07 6.90
C SER A 507 2.99 5.23 8.19
N ALA A 508 3.83 4.19 8.31
CA ALA A 508 3.77 3.25 9.42
C ALA A 508 4.08 3.94 10.76
N LYS A 509 3.23 3.71 11.77
CA LYS A 509 3.46 4.22 13.13
C LYS A 509 4.14 3.20 14.04
N ALA A 510 4.15 1.93 13.68
CA ALA A 510 5.00 0.93 14.30
C ALA A 510 5.69 0.06 13.25
N ILE A 511 7.01 -0.10 13.38
CA ILE A 511 7.87 -0.79 12.42
C ILE A 511 8.54 -1.96 13.13
N SER A 512 8.40 -3.18 12.58
CA SER A 512 9.04 -4.36 13.15
C SER A 512 10.45 -4.55 12.60
N LEU A 513 11.43 -4.73 13.47
CA LEU A 513 12.81 -5.01 13.12
C LEU A 513 13.13 -6.42 13.62
N SER A 514 13.29 -7.36 12.69
CA SER A 514 13.60 -8.75 12.99
C SER A 514 14.40 -9.37 11.85
N ASP A 515 15.11 -10.47 12.13
CA ASP A 515 16.01 -11.11 11.17
C ASP A 515 15.29 -11.63 9.90
N ASN A 516 13.97 -11.87 9.98
CA ASN A 516 13.15 -12.34 8.85
C ASN A 516 12.54 -11.19 8.02
N ILE A 517 12.82 -9.93 8.38
CA ILE A 517 12.30 -8.74 7.71
C ILE A 517 13.48 -7.89 7.25
N GLU A 518 13.69 -7.83 5.94
CA GLU A 518 14.70 -6.93 5.37
C GLU A 518 14.12 -5.51 5.29
N THR A 519 14.65 -4.60 6.12
CA THR A 519 14.21 -3.20 6.15
C THR A 519 15.20 -2.33 5.40
N VAL A 520 14.71 -1.56 4.43
CA VAL A 520 15.54 -0.67 3.60
C VAL A 520 14.97 0.73 3.65
N SER A 521 15.80 1.71 3.99
CA SER A 521 15.47 3.14 3.90
C SER A 521 16.22 3.80 2.75
N MET A 522 15.80 5.00 2.35
CA MET A 522 16.54 5.81 1.39
C MET A 522 17.99 6.06 1.83
N ARG A 523 18.23 6.23 3.14
CA ARG A 523 19.57 6.43 3.71
C ARG A 523 20.47 5.21 3.51
N SER A 524 19.91 4.00 3.66
CA SER A 524 20.65 2.75 3.46
C SER A 524 21.18 2.56 2.03
N LEU A 525 20.57 3.22 1.04
CA LEU A 525 21.01 3.15 -0.35
C LEU A 525 22.32 3.90 -0.62
N PHE A 526 22.63 4.90 0.20
CA PHE A 526 23.88 5.67 0.08
C PHE A 526 25.06 5.03 0.81
N SER A 527 24.79 4.08 1.73
CA SER A 527 25.79 3.53 2.64
C SER A 527 26.80 2.60 1.95
N HIS A 528 28.09 2.91 2.10
CA HIS A 528 29.22 2.10 1.59
C HIS A 528 29.41 0.77 2.30
N SER A 529 29.03 0.70 3.58
CA SER A 529 29.10 -0.51 4.39
C SER A 529 27.85 -1.38 4.28
N SER A 530 26.94 -1.02 3.39
CA SER A 530 25.71 -1.75 3.13
C SER A 530 26.00 -3.19 2.69
N THR A 531 25.47 -4.16 3.44
CA THR A 531 25.46 -5.58 3.06
C THR A 531 24.31 -5.92 2.11
N LEU A 532 23.52 -4.93 1.67
CA LEU A 532 22.36 -5.14 0.81
C LEU A 532 22.79 -5.61 -0.59
N PRO A 533 22.16 -6.65 -1.15
CA PRO A 533 22.38 -7.05 -2.53
C PRO A 533 22.05 -5.93 -3.52
N ASP A 534 22.77 -5.85 -4.64
CA ASP A 534 22.54 -4.84 -5.69
C ASP A 534 21.10 -4.91 -6.26
N ALA A 535 20.52 -6.12 -6.32
CA ALA A 535 19.13 -6.31 -6.73
C ALA A 535 18.16 -5.61 -5.76
N THR A 536 18.38 -5.76 -4.44
CA THR A 536 17.59 -5.07 -3.41
C THR A 536 17.77 -3.56 -3.52
N LYS A 537 19.01 -3.06 -3.65
CA LYS A 537 19.28 -1.62 -3.81
C LYS A 537 18.56 -1.04 -5.03
N SER A 538 18.61 -1.74 -6.18
CA SER A 538 17.94 -1.31 -7.41
C SER A 538 16.42 -1.33 -7.27
N SER A 539 15.84 -2.37 -6.65
CA SER A 539 14.39 -2.48 -6.44
C SER A 539 13.88 -1.40 -5.49
N ALA A 540 14.59 -1.16 -4.37
CA ALA A 540 14.27 -0.11 -3.41
C ALA A 540 14.38 1.29 -4.02
N SER A 541 15.44 1.55 -4.81
CA SER A 541 15.60 2.83 -5.54
C SER A 541 14.41 3.10 -6.47
N MET A 542 13.97 2.07 -7.20
CA MET A 542 12.82 2.17 -8.10
C MET A 542 11.52 2.42 -7.33
N PHE A 543 11.31 1.69 -6.23
CA PHE A 543 10.15 1.83 -5.37
C PHE A 543 10.05 3.25 -4.76
N PHE A 544 11.13 3.75 -4.17
CA PHE A 544 11.16 5.10 -3.58
C PHE A 544 10.98 6.18 -4.63
N THR A 545 11.63 6.06 -5.79
CA THR A 545 11.51 7.07 -6.85
C THR A 545 10.12 7.09 -7.46
N LYS A 546 9.49 5.92 -7.68
CA LYS A 546 8.09 5.84 -8.11
C LYS A 546 7.18 6.57 -7.12
N LYS A 547 7.37 6.31 -5.83
CA LYS A 547 6.59 6.96 -4.76
C LYS A 547 6.79 8.48 -4.77
N LEU A 548 8.01 8.95 -5.02
CA LEU A 548 8.31 10.37 -5.21
C LEU A 548 7.60 10.94 -6.44
N SER A 549 7.61 10.26 -7.59
CA SER A 549 6.96 10.76 -8.82
C SER A 549 5.44 10.74 -8.74
N ASP A 550 4.88 9.76 -8.03
CA ASP A 550 3.43 9.68 -7.78
C ASP A 550 2.96 10.89 -6.95
N TYR A 551 3.83 11.43 -6.08
CA TYR A 551 3.54 12.60 -5.25
C TYR A 551 3.96 13.94 -5.90
N ILE A 552 5.18 14.03 -6.45
CA ILE A 552 5.75 15.23 -7.07
C ILE A 552 5.72 15.08 -8.60
N GLN A 553 4.74 15.70 -9.23
CA GLN A 553 4.62 15.75 -10.69
C GLN A 553 5.43 16.94 -11.22
N ALA A 554 6.68 16.68 -11.60
CA ALA A 554 7.60 17.68 -12.15
C ALA A 554 8.41 17.09 -13.31
N ASP A 555 8.67 17.91 -14.34
CA ASP A 555 9.53 17.50 -15.45
C ASP A 555 11.02 17.58 -15.07
N LYS A 556 11.37 18.57 -14.22
CA LYS A 556 12.75 18.85 -13.77
C LYS A 556 12.94 18.57 -12.28
N LEU A 557 13.86 17.67 -11.94
CA LEU A 557 14.20 17.33 -10.56
C LEU A 557 15.69 17.49 -10.27
N THR A 558 16.04 18.43 -9.39
CA THR A 558 17.36 18.45 -8.76
C THR A 558 17.29 17.66 -7.45
N TYR A 559 18.18 16.71 -7.25
CA TYR A 559 18.16 15.88 -6.04
C TYR A 559 19.50 15.89 -5.32
N LEU A 560 19.46 16.08 -4.00
CA LEU A 560 20.68 16.13 -3.19
C LEU A 560 21.24 14.73 -2.97
N VAL A 561 22.55 14.61 -3.06
CA VAL A 561 23.30 13.39 -2.76
C VAL A 561 24.39 13.68 -1.73
N PRO A 562 24.69 12.73 -0.82
CA PRO A 562 25.71 12.92 0.19
C PRO A 562 27.11 12.97 -0.43
N ASP A 563 27.97 13.85 0.10
CA ASP A 563 29.35 14.01 -0.36
C ASP A 563 30.26 12.82 -0.06
N TRP A 564 29.90 12.04 0.96
CA TRP A 564 30.58 10.79 1.27
C TRP A 564 30.15 9.65 0.35
N GLY A 565 29.11 9.80 -0.47
CA GLY A 565 28.66 8.81 -1.44
C GLY A 565 29.63 8.61 -2.60
N ASN A 566 29.70 7.40 -3.15
CA ASN A 566 30.50 7.05 -4.32
C ASN A 566 29.58 7.04 -5.54
N ASP A 567 30.10 7.48 -6.69
CA ASP A 567 29.33 7.55 -7.95
C ASP A 567 28.74 6.20 -8.38
N PHE A 568 29.41 5.09 -8.04
CA PHE A 568 28.91 3.74 -8.32
C PHE A 568 27.69 3.37 -7.47
N ASP A 569 27.70 3.71 -6.18
CA ASP A 569 26.55 3.43 -5.29
C ASP A 569 25.33 4.29 -5.64
N LEU A 570 25.55 5.44 -6.28
CA LEU A 570 24.49 6.31 -6.78
C LEU A 570 23.87 5.83 -8.10
N GLU A 571 24.41 4.80 -8.75
CA GLU A 571 23.94 4.35 -10.07
C GLU A 571 22.47 3.90 -10.03
N GLY A 572 22.07 3.16 -8.99
CA GLY A 572 20.69 2.69 -8.80
C GLY A 572 19.71 3.87 -8.70
N ILE A 573 20.01 4.83 -7.83
CA ILE A 573 19.20 6.04 -7.63
C ILE A 573 19.14 6.86 -8.93
N ARG A 574 20.28 7.08 -9.59
CA ARG A 574 20.36 7.85 -10.84
C ARG A 574 19.51 7.21 -11.95
N LYS A 575 19.57 5.89 -12.10
CA LYS A 575 18.73 5.16 -13.08
C LYS A 575 17.25 5.28 -12.75
N SER A 576 16.87 5.12 -11.49
CA SER A 576 15.48 5.23 -11.07
C SER A 576 14.94 6.64 -11.26
N VAL A 577 15.67 7.68 -10.89
CA VAL A 577 15.27 9.08 -11.08
C VAL A 577 15.09 9.40 -12.57
N ASN A 578 16.05 9.04 -13.41
CA ASN A 578 15.94 9.25 -14.87
C ASN A 578 14.83 8.42 -15.53
N PHE A 579 14.31 7.38 -14.87
CA PHE A 579 13.18 6.60 -15.38
C PHE A 579 11.84 7.34 -15.18
N TYR A 580 11.69 8.07 -14.06
CA TYR A 580 10.44 8.73 -13.69
C TYR A 580 10.40 10.24 -13.99
N PHE A 581 11.56 10.90 -14.01
CA PHE A 581 11.68 12.35 -14.25
C PHE A 581 12.40 12.60 -15.57
N ALA A 582 11.84 13.47 -16.41
CA ALA A 582 12.34 13.71 -17.77
C ALA A 582 13.72 14.38 -17.78
N GLU A 583 13.93 15.34 -16.88
CA GLU A 583 15.21 16.00 -16.64
C GLU A 583 15.57 15.88 -15.16
N SER A 584 16.72 15.29 -14.85
CA SER A 584 17.18 15.20 -13.46
C SER A 584 18.66 15.54 -13.31
N THR A 585 19.01 16.18 -12.19
CA THR A 585 20.38 16.58 -11.89
C THR A 585 20.75 16.28 -10.44
N PRO A 586 21.74 15.42 -10.17
CA PRO A 586 22.27 15.25 -8.82
C PRO A 586 23.06 16.49 -8.39
N LEU A 587 22.88 16.93 -7.14
CA LEU A 587 23.63 18.03 -6.55
C LEU A 587 24.27 17.58 -5.22
N PRO A 588 25.60 17.71 -5.02
CA PRO A 588 26.22 17.39 -3.73
C PRO A 588 25.65 18.24 -2.60
N LYS A 589 25.36 17.61 -1.45
CA LYS A 589 24.78 18.27 -0.27
C LYS A 589 25.66 19.44 0.21
N SER A 590 26.99 19.33 0.07
CA SER A 590 27.94 20.40 0.39
C SER A 590 27.72 21.68 -0.41
N ILE A 591 27.43 21.56 -1.70
CA ILE A 591 27.19 22.70 -2.58
C ILE A 591 25.83 23.31 -2.29
N ALA A 592 24.81 22.48 -2.06
CA ALA A 592 23.51 22.95 -1.63
C ALA A 592 23.59 23.74 -0.31
N ALA A 593 24.37 23.25 0.66
CA ALA A 593 24.59 23.92 1.94
C ALA A 593 25.31 25.26 1.79
N ILE A 594 26.27 25.36 0.87
CA ILE A 594 26.96 26.61 0.57
C ILE A 594 26.02 27.62 -0.05
N PHE A 595 25.16 27.23 -0.99
CA PHE A 595 24.15 28.14 -1.53
C PHE A 595 23.14 28.58 -0.47
N ALA A 596 22.74 27.69 0.44
CA ALA A 596 21.89 28.04 1.57
C ALA A 596 22.59 29.05 2.51
N TRP A 597 23.88 28.83 2.82
CA TRP A 597 24.67 29.75 3.64
C TRP A 597 24.91 31.09 2.94
N GLN A 598 25.27 31.10 1.66
CA GLN A 598 25.47 32.30 0.84
C GLN A 598 24.22 33.18 0.77
N SER A 599 23.05 32.54 0.73
CA SER A 599 21.74 33.23 0.75
C SER A 599 21.35 33.73 2.14
N SER A 600 22.13 33.41 3.18
CA SER A 600 21.84 33.78 4.56
C SER A 600 22.46 35.11 4.96
N LYS A 601 21.91 35.72 6.02
CA LYS A 601 22.50 36.91 6.64
C LYS A 601 23.89 36.65 7.23
N LYS A 602 24.20 35.38 7.57
CA LYS A 602 25.46 34.99 8.19
C LYS A 602 26.63 35.13 7.22
N PHE A 603 26.43 34.77 5.95
CA PHE A 603 27.45 34.94 4.92
C PHE A 603 27.94 36.40 4.79
N VAL A 604 27.01 37.36 4.82
CA VAL A 604 27.35 38.79 4.78
C VAL A 604 28.19 39.22 6.00
N GLN A 605 27.96 38.60 7.16
CA GLN A 605 28.71 38.86 8.40
C GLN A 605 30.09 38.21 8.39
N ASP A 606 30.20 37.02 7.80
CA ASP A 606 31.42 36.22 7.74
C ASP A 606 32.49 36.86 6.82
N ARG A 607 32.09 37.77 5.92
CA ARG A 607 32.99 38.58 5.05
C ARG A 607 34.00 37.73 4.29
N VAL A 608 33.47 36.70 3.62
CA VAL A 608 34.24 35.77 2.80
C VAL A 608 35.01 36.52 1.71
N ARG A 609 36.26 36.12 1.49
CA ARG A 609 37.16 36.68 0.49
C ARG A 609 37.50 35.64 -0.57
N GLU A 610 38.00 36.11 -1.69
CA GLU A 610 38.59 35.24 -2.71
C GLU A 610 39.67 34.34 -2.09
N ASN A 611 39.65 33.07 -2.48
CA ASN A 611 40.50 31.98 -2.00
C ASN A 611 40.16 31.42 -0.62
N ASP A 612 39.24 32.02 0.15
CA ASP A 612 38.79 31.45 1.43
C ASP A 612 38.20 30.05 1.23
N PHE A 613 38.39 29.19 2.25
CA PHE A 613 37.86 27.83 2.26
C PHE A 613 36.69 27.70 3.22
N VAL A 614 35.67 27.00 2.77
CA VAL A 614 34.56 26.51 3.59
C VAL A 614 34.71 25.00 3.71
N LEU A 615 34.89 24.52 4.93
CA LEU A 615 34.90 23.09 5.23
C LEU A 615 33.48 22.68 5.59
N VAL A 616 32.82 22.01 4.65
CA VAL A 616 31.48 21.47 4.88
C VAL A 616 31.61 20.09 5.54
N VAL A 617 30.98 19.93 6.70
CA VAL A 617 31.17 18.74 7.56
C VAL A 617 29.86 17.99 7.70
N ASP A 618 29.84 16.72 7.29
CA ASP A 618 28.67 15.83 7.38
C ASP A 618 29.01 14.56 8.16
N SER A 619 28.05 14.03 8.93
CA SER A 619 28.23 12.82 9.73
C SER A 619 27.40 11.64 9.19
N PHE A 620 28.00 10.45 9.21
CA PHE A 620 27.37 9.21 8.77
C PHE A 620 27.88 8.02 9.61
N ASP A 621 27.28 6.84 9.44
CA ASP A 621 27.60 5.64 10.24
C ASP A 621 29.10 5.28 10.21
N GLY A 622 29.75 5.46 9.06
CA GLY A 622 31.18 5.20 8.89
C GLY A 622 32.13 6.28 9.45
N GLY A 623 31.64 7.46 9.82
CA GLY A 623 32.47 8.56 10.29
C GLY A 623 31.99 9.92 9.81
N ILE A 624 32.93 10.76 9.39
CA ILE A 624 32.68 12.15 9.04
C ILE A 624 33.29 12.46 7.70
N SER A 625 32.54 13.17 6.89
CA SER A 625 32.99 13.69 5.61
C SER A 625 33.28 15.17 5.75
N ILE A 626 34.46 15.60 5.29
CA ILE A 626 34.85 16.99 5.25
C ILE A 626 35.09 17.33 3.78
N THR A 627 34.24 18.21 3.23
CA THR A 627 34.35 18.66 1.84
C THR A 627 34.87 20.09 1.81
N PRO A 628 36.11 20.33 1.37
CA PRO A 628 36.61 21.67 1.16
C PRO A 628 35.94 22.29 -0.07
N VAL A 629 35.47 23.52 0.08
CA VAL A 629 34.96 24.31 -1.03
C VAL A 629 35.60 25.69 -0.99
N GLN A 630 36.15 26.11 -2.12
CA GLN A 630 36.92 27.35 -2.22
C GLN A 630 36.08 28.46 -2.84
N ALA A 631 36.16 29.65 -2.26
CA ALA A 631 35.56 30.87 -2.81
C ALA A 631 36.39 31.42 -3.96
N ILE A 632 35.74 31.67 -5.10
CA ILE A 632 36.33 32.29 -6.29
C ILE A 632 35.51 33.51 -6.64
N TYR A 633 36.14 34.68 -6.66
CA TYR A 633 35.47 35.90 -7.08
C TYR A 633 35.34 35.96 -8.60
N GLN A 634 34.12 36.22 -9.07
CA GLN A 634 33.79 36.42 -10.47
C GLN A 634 33.08 37.76 -10.63
N LYS A 635 33.75 38.68 -11.34
CA LYS A 635 33.21 40.03 -11.58
C LYS A 635 31.88 39.99 -12.34
N GLU A 636 31.75 39.12 -13.33
CA GLU A 636 30.51 38.96 -14.11
C GLU A 636 29.34 38.50 -13.23
N LEU A 637 29.60 37.62 -12.26
CA LEU A 637 28.58 37.15 -11.32
C LEU A 637 28.14 38.27 -10.36
N ASP A 638 29.07 39.11 -9.92
CA ASP A 638 28.78 40.29 -9.09
C ASP A 638 27.90 41.31 -9.83
N GLU A 639 28.11 41.43 -11.14
CA GLU A 639 27.30 42.30 -12.01
C GLU A 639 25.89 41.73 -12.27
N ILE A 640 25.75 40.40 -12.43
CA ILE A 640 24.47 39.74 -12.76
C ILE A 640 23.63 39.43 -11.51
N LEU A 641 24.27 38.98 -10.42
CA LEU A 641 23.65 38.57 -9.15
C LEU A 641 24.42 39.17 -7.96
N PRO A 642 24.26 40.47 -7.65
CA PRO A 642 25.00 41.14 -6.58
C PRO A 642 24.79 40.53 -5.18
N GLU A 643 23.66 39.86 -4.95
CA GLU A 643 23.39 39.12 -3.70
C GLU A 643 24.40 38.00 -3.41
N THR A 644 25.10 37.50 -4.41
CA THR A 644 26.18 36.51 -4.25
C THR A 644 27.51 37.13 -3.80
N GLN A 645 27.63 38.46 -3.81
CA GLN A 645 28.88 39.22 -3.64
C GLN A 645 29.97 38.83 -4.65
N GLY A 646 29.55 38.38 -5.85
CA GLY A 646 30.44 37.87 -6.88
C GLY A 646 31.12 36.55 -6.54
N MET A 647 30.74 35.87 -5.45
CA MET A 647 31.39 34.64 -5.01
C MET A 647 30.79 33.42 -5.72
N SER A 648 31.65 32.71 -6.43
CA SER A 648 31.43 31.38 -7.00
C SER A 648 32.24 30.34 -6.21
N TRP A 649 31.93 29.05 -6.39
CA TRP A 649 32.43 27.99 -5.51
C TRP A 649 33.08 26.84 -6.29
N GLU A 650 34.30 26.46 -5.91
CA GLU A 650 35.01 25.29 -6.45
C GLU A 650 35.06 24.19 -5.38
N ARG A 651 34.39 23.06 -5.66
CA ARG A 651 34.38 21.88 -4.78
C ARG A 651 35.66 21.06 -4.95
N HIS A 652 36.32 20.74 -3.85
CA HIS A 652 37.47 19.84 -3.82
C HIS A 652 37.07 18.43 -3.35
N PRO A 653 37.92 17.40 -3.56
CA PRO A 653 37.64 16.04 -3.12
C PRO A 653 37.33 15.97 -1.61
N THR A 654 36.29 15.22 -1.27
CA THR A 654 35.87 15.00 0.12
C THR A 654 36.86 14.09 0.85
N VAL A 655 37.25 14.49 2.06
CA VAL A 655 38.09 13.70 2.95
C VAL A 655 37.19 12.97 3.95
N ILE A 656 37.32 11.65 4.01
CA ILE A 656 36.59 10.81 4.97
C ILE A 656 37.48 10.57 6.18
N VAL A 657 37.02 11.01 7.35
CA VAL A 657 37.63 10.76 8.65
C VAL A 657 36.85 9.64 9.33
N PRO A 658 37.41 8.42 9.45
CA PRO A 658 36.76 7.34 10.17
C PRO A 658 36.64 7.71 11.64
N ASN A 659 35.41 7.98 12.09
CA ASN A 659 35.14 8.31 13.48
C ASN A 659 33.75 7.79 13.88
N ARG A 660 33.70 6.51 14.26
CA ARG A 660 32.46 5.91 14.77
C ARG A 660 32.11 6.36 16.19
N GLY A 661 32.91 7.22 16.84
CA GLY A 661 32.71 7.64 18.22
C GLY A 661 31.36 8.30 18.45
N ILE A 662 30.94 9.17 17.53
CA ILE A 662 29.63 9.85 17.58
C ILE A 662 28.50 8.83 17.43
N HIS A 663 28.55 7.99 16.39
CA HIS A 663 27.52 6.98 16.14
C HIS A 663 27.41 6.00 17.31
N THR A 664 28.55 5.52 17.82
CA THR A 664 28.60 4.62 18.98
C THR A 664 28.05 5.30 20.25
N ALA A 665 28.31 6.60 20.44
CA ALA A 665 27.75 7.34 21.56
C ALA A 665 26.24 7.51 21.43
N MET A 666 25.74 7.89 20.24
CA MET A 666 24.30 7.94 19.95
C MET A 666 23.63 6.58 20.17
N ALA A 667 24.24 5.49 19.71
CA ALA A 667 23.72 4.13 19.89
C ALA A 667 23.63 3.77 21.38
N ARG A 668 24.67 4.06 22.17
CA ARG A 668 24.66 3.88 23.62
C ARG A 668 23.59 4.73 24.32
N ASN A 669 23.33 5.94 23.82
CA ASN A 669 22.29 6.80 24.38
C ASN A 669 20.89 6.23 24.10
N LEU A 670 20.65 5.68 22.90
CA LEU A 670 19.43 4.95 22.58
C LEU A 670 19.28 3.68 23.44
N ASP A 671 20.35 2.92 23.65
CA ASP A 671 20.34 1.73 24.52
C ASP A 671 19.93 2.10 25.95
N ARG A 672 20.51 3.18 26.50
CA ARG A 672 20.15 3.72 27.82
C ARG A 672 18.70 4.19 27.90
N ASN A 673 18.12 4.60 26.78
CA ASN A 673 16.73 5.00 26.67
C ASN A 673 15.78 3.80 26.45
N GLY A 674 16.29 2.57 26.45
CA GLY A 674 15.49 1.34 26.35
C GLY A 674 15.31 0.80 24.93
N CYS A 675 16.06 1.32 23.96
CA CYS A 675 16.09 0.77 22.61
C CYS A 675 16.95 -0.50 22.55
N GLN A 676 16.51 -1.53 21.81
CA GLN A 676 17.25 -2.78 21.59
C GLN A 676 17.82 -2.91 20.17
N THR A 677 17.55 -1.94 19.30
CA THR A 677 17.93 -1.91 17.88
C THR A 677 18.67 -0.61 17.53
N SER A 678 19.38 -0.02 18.49
CA SER A 678 19.96 1.32 18.40
C SER A 678 20.83 1.55 17.15
N GLU A 679 21.76 0.65 16.86
CA GLU A 679 22.63 0.74 15.67
C GLU A 679 21.81 0.65 14.36
N GLU A 680 20.84 -0.25 14.31
CA GLU A 680 19.97 -0.43 13.14
C GLU A 680 19.06 0.80 12.92
N LEU A 681 18.52 1.38 13.99
CA LEU A 681 17.73 2.61 13.92
C LEU A 681 18.54 3.79 13.41
N LEU A 682 19.76 3.98 13.91
CA LEU A 682 20.64 5.05 13.45
C LEU A 682 21.07 4.86 12.00
N HIS A 683 21.32 3.62 11.57
CA HIS A 683 21.60 3.31 10.18
C HIS A 683 20.40 3.63 9.26
N LEU A 684 19.18 3.24 9.66
CA LEU A 684 17.97 3.41 8.86
C LEU A 684 17.45 4.86 8.83
N PHE A 685 17.37 5.51 9.99
CA PHE A 685 16.74 6.83 10.15
C PHE A 685 17.76 7.97 10.22
N GLY A 686 18.97 7.71 10.73
CA GLY A 686 19.91 8.77 11.10
C GLY A 686 19.37 9.68 12.21
N PHE A 687 20.17 10.69 12.58
CA PHE A 687 19.77 11.68 13.58
C PHE A 687 18.50 12.44 13.17
N ASP A 688 18.47 13.01 11.96
CA ASP A 688 17.33 13.82 11.49
C ASP A 688 16.05 13.03 11.33
N GLY A 689 16.15 11.76 10.91
CA GLY A 689 14.97 10.90 10.78
C GLY A 689 14.35 10.64 12.14
N LEU A 690 15.15 10.24 13.14
CA LEU A 690 14.66 10.01 14.50
C LEU A 690 14.13 11.31 15.12
N ALA A 691 14.84 12.42 14.97
CA ALA A 691 14.38 13.72 15.46
C ALA A 691 13.09 14.20 14.76
N SER A 692 12.93 13.92 13.47
CA SER A 692 11.73 14.31 12.71
C SER A 692 10.49 13.48 13.05
N ASP A 693 10.68 12.26 13.54
CA ASP A 693 9.61 11.33 13.91
C ASP A 693 9.40 11.25 15.43
N SER A 694 10.02 12.17 16.18
CA SER A 694 9.94 12.29 17.63
C SER A 694 8.50 12.19 18.11
N GLY A 695 8.26 11.31 19.09
CA GLY A 695 6.92 11.08 19.64
C GLY A 695 6.01 10.22 18.77
N GLU A 696 6.20 10.13 17.45
CA GLU A 696 5.19 9.65 16.49
C GLU A 696 5.31 8.16 16.10
N VAL A 697 6.47 7.54 16.34
CA VAL A 697 6.79 6.19 15.85
C VAL A 697 7.12 5.23 16.98
N SER A 698 6.93 3.95 16.73
CA SER A 698 7.38 2.86 17.60
C SER A 698 8.15 1.82 16.80
N PHE A 699 9.15 1.22 17.44
CA PHE A 699 9.97 0.17 16.86
C PHE A 699 9.77 -1.09 17.67
N VAL A 700 9.60 -2.23 16.98
CA VAL A 700 9.24 -3.50 17.61
C VAL A 700 10.25 -4.56 17.23
N LYS A 701 11.00 -5.06 18.21
CA LYS A 701 11.88 -6.22 18.05
C LYS A 701 11.29 -7.36 18.86
N GLU A 702 10.90 -8.44 18.18
CA GLU A 702 10.20 -9.58 18.79
C GLU A 702 8.91 -9.12 19.51
N ASP A 703 8.93 -9.05 20.84
CA ASP A 703 7.84 -8.56 21.69
C ASP A 703 8.17 -7.24 22.42
N HIS A 704 9.38 -6.69 22.24
CA HIS A 704 9.80 -5.44 22.86
C HIS A 704 9.40 -4.23 22.03
N TRP A 705 8.62 -3.33 22.61
CA TRP A 705 8.20 -2.07 21.99
C TRP A 705 9.05 -0.92 22.51
N TYR A 706 9.72 -0.23 21.60
CA TYR A 706 10.39 1.03 21.86
C TYR A 706 9.57 2.17 21.24
N HIS A 707 8.90 2.95 22.09
CA HIS A 707 8.17 4.15 21.66
C HIS A 707 9.17 5.31 21.59
N LEU A 708 9.30 5.92 20.40
CA LEU A 708 10.25 7.01 20.22
C LEU A 708 9.80 8.23 21.06
N PRO A 709 10.61 8.70 22.03
CA PRO A 709 10.20 9.78 22.93
C PRO A 709 10.20 11.13 22.22
N ASP A 710 9.41 12.09 22.73
CA ASP A 710 9.40 13.48 22.23
C ASP A 710 10.75 14.20 22.39
N SER A 711 11.53 13.76 23.39
CA SER A 711 12.86 14.27 23.75
C SER A 711 14.01 13.50 23.12
N ILE A 712 13.77 12.80 22.00
CA ILE A 712 14.78 11.97 21.35
C ILE A 712 16.02 12.77 20.93
N ARG A 713 15.85 14.05 20.61
CA ARG A 713 16.96 14.91 20.17
C ARG A 713 17.94 15.16 21.33
N GLU A 714 17.41 15.44 22.52
CA GLU A 714 18.18 15.58 23.76
C GLU A 714 18.83 14.25 24.15
N ALA A 715 18.08 13.14 24.04
CA ALA A 715 18.60 11.81 24.34
C ALA A 715 19.79 11.45 23.43
N LEU A 716 19.67 11.68 22.12
CA LEU A 716 20.75 11.40 21.16
C LEU A 716 21.99 12.26 21.39
N THR A 717 21.80 13.52 21.81
CA THR A 717 22.91 14.48 21.98
C THR A 717 23.57 14.46 23.36
N GLN A 718 23.02 13.70 24.30
CA GLN A 718 23.55 13.62 25.65
C GLN A 718 25.00 13.14 25.68
N ASP A 719 25.88 13.90 26.35
CA ASP A 719 27.30 13.61 26.51
C ASP A 719 28.08 13.40 25.19
N LEU A 720 27.58 13.93 24.06
CA LEU A 720 28.33 13.95 22.80
C LEU A 720 29.49 14.94 22.88
N ASP A 721 30.72 14.44 22.75
CA ASP A 721 31.87 15.30 22.51
C ASP A 721 31.86 15.77 21.04
N LEU A 722 31.39 16.99 20.82
CA LEU A 722 31.33 17.63 19.50
C LEU A 722 32.68 18.21 19.05
N ASN A 723 33.78 18.06 19.81
CA ASN A 723 35.12 18.47 19.39
C ASN A 723 35.72 17.49 18.38
N ILE A 724 35.06 17.36 17.23
CA ILE A 724 35.35 16.31 16.29
C ILE A 724 36.42 16.74 15.26
N LEU A 725 36.54 18.04 15.03
CA LEU A 725 37.49 18.63 14.10
C LEU A 725 38.78 19.00 14.84
N SER A 726 39.68 18.03 15.01
CA SER A 726 41.03 18.34 15.47
C SER A 726 41.75 19.25 14.46
N ASN A 727 42.66 20.11 14.95
CA ASN A 727 43.53 20.91 14.07
C ASN A 727 44.31 20.04 13.06
N TYR A 728 44.57 18.78 13.41
CA TYR A 728 45.18 17.81 12.50
C TYR A 728 44.24 17.44 11.35
N ALA A 729 42.97 17.11 11.62
CA ALA A 729 41.99 16.76 10.59
C ALA A 729 41.71 17.93 9.63
N ILE A 730 41.65 19.16 10.16
CA ILE A 730 41.51 20.39 9.35
C ILE A 730 42.75 20.57 8.46
N SER A 731 43.95 20.44 9.02
CA SER A 731 45.21 20.58 8.28
C SER A 731 45.35 19.52 7.19
N ASP A 732 45.07 18.26 7.50
CA ASP A 732 45.14 17.14 6.55
C ASP A 732 44.15 17.33 5.39
N CYS A 733 42.93 17.79 5.70
CA CYS A 733 41.93 18.12 4.72
C CYS A 733 42.36 19.26 3.79
N LEU A 734 42.89 20.35 4.34
CA LEU A 734 43.41 21.47 3.55
C LEU A 734 44.63 21.07 2.71
N ASN A 735 45.53 20.25 3.24
CA ASN A 735 46.70 19.74 2.51
C ASN A 735 46.29 18.88 1.30
N SER A 736 45.18 18.14 1.39
CA SER A 736 44.67 17.33 0.28
C SER A 736 44.26 18.17 -0.95
N THR A 737 44.00 19.47 -0.78
CA THR A 737 43.67 20.39 -1.89
C THR A 737 44.88 20.76 -2.76
N ASN A 738 46.11 20.41 -2.33
CA ASN A 738 47.37 20.80 -2.99
C ASN A 738 47.55 22.33 -3.20
N ARG A 739 46.88 23.18 -2.41
CA ARG A 739 46.98 24.66 -2.49
C ARG A 739 47.67 25.26 -1.25
N ASP A 740 48.30 26.42 -1.41
CA ASP A 740 48.89 27.17 -0.29
C ASP A 740 47.79 27.87 0.51
N CYS A 741 47.59 27.43 1.76
CA CYS A 741 46.52 27.91 2.63
C CYS A 741 46.98 29.04 3.59
N ARG A 742 48.18 29.61 3.38
CA ARG A 742 48.71 30.68 4.27
C ARG A 742 47.96 31.99 4.09
N GLY A 743 47.41 32.52 5.20
CA GLY A 743 46.73 33.82 5.22
C GLY A 743 45.30 33.81 4.67
N VAL A 744 44.76 32.61 4.41
CA VAL A 744 43.41 32.35 3.89
C VAL A 744 42.44 32.11 5.05
N GLY A 745 41.21 32.62 4.96
CA GLY A 745 40.15 32.35 5.92
C GLY A 745 39.61 30.93 5.78
N VAL A 746 39.36 30.25 6.92
CA VAL A 746 38.75 28.92 6.96
C VAL A 746 37.47 29.00 7.78
N PHE A 747 36.35 28.68 7.13
CA PHE A 747 35.03 28.61 7.74
C PHE A 747 34.62 27.15 7.89
N ILE A 748 33.89 26.82 8.96
CA ILE A 748 33.36 25.47 9.21
C ILE A 748 31.84 25.55 9.11
N LEU A 749 31.27 24.74 8.22
CA LEU A 749 29.83 24.64 8.00
C LEU A 749 29.38 23.20 8.30
N PRO A 750 28.87 22.91 9.51
CA PRO A 750 28.27 21.61 9.81
C PRO A 750 26.95 21.46 9.05
N LEU A 751 26.75 20.31 8.41
CA LEU A 751 25.45 19.88 7.93
C LEU A 751 24.70 19.31 9.13
N GLU A 752 23.75 20.10 9.64
CA GLU A 752 22.67 19.56 10.47
C GLU A 752 21.73 18.73 9.60
#